data_AF-A0A431JXJ3-F1
#
_entry.id   AF-A0A431JXJ3-F1
#
_cell.length_a   1.000
_cell.length_b   1.000
_cell.length_c   1.000
_cell.angle_alpha   90.00
_cell.angle_beta   90.00
_cell.angle_gamma   90.00
#
_symmetry.space_group_name_H-M   'P 1'
#
loop_
_entity.id
_entity.type
_entity.pdbx_description
1 polymer ?
#
loop_
_entity_poly.entity_id
_entity_poly.type
_entity_poly.pdbx_seq_one_letter_code
_entity_poly.pdbx_strand_id
1 'polypeptide(L)'
;MPQNLAVPAGLGAILVSSGGASQARLPDAEGRLWLRAVASPAEASDSLDVKTSRLVDDDLPLTVTTAFELRVAGRARAVELPRALLPGFVAMQLDSPLPARLADDGRLVVQARPGAWHIELQARLTAPVQALKLPEGGVSAEEVWVVRAEPELRLIRPEGPAPVDPRQAEMPEAWRALPAFRLRPGETLKLTELQRGNARPAPDALTLKRRLWLDFDGGGLTAHDQFSGRLSASSRLTMAAPGRLGRASIQAEDQPITQLAADGPAGIEVRSLAARFDADSRWPRGPALPASGWSLAVDRLDAVLQLPPGWRLLHAQGPSRADGAWVSMWSLWDFFFVLLAALAAYRLLGWRVGALLGAALVLTWHTPGSPPAALWFALLALTALARVLPASRAQAAFARVRQALALLLALLLLAFAVQQVRESIYPSLEQDGLPAASAAEPVPAPMVEAPAVMSERVAPARAKSPAAPAPRYGALATDSLSRIDPAAQVQTGPGLPTWSWRSHALSWSGPVTPEQALDLWLLPPWATALLKLAGLALLALALGAVAGWTLPRTGLRHAGLATLLLAVLCGAPAPADAAPPKPDAAEAGAAPWPSDAQLQALRGKLAAPPDCLPRCAELARLIVSAAGASVQLRAEIHAQALVALPLPGQGSGWLPGSALLDGQPAATRRDGEGRLWMAVPAGVHQLVLAGDVGNASSLDIALPLPPRELQSELKGWTLAGLDPRGQSSGAISLSRDASPAGGLRAEDAGTQRDALAPLVRVQRRLELGLRWQLQTRIERIAPSRAPLRVRWALLPGEAVGDARVTVEGGMASLQLGGDDAADVASSLQPAAALTLQAGQEPQQIEQWTLAASTQWHVEASGLAAVALQQDDRWEPRWRPWPGETLKLAVSKPAGVAGQTLTLDGVRTEVSPGERSSDLQLHLTLRSSLGGVHTLKLPAGAELLGVTISGAPVPLQLRDGALTLPLTPGAQQIDIGWREPSGMAALWRHEGLALGLPGVNDALALTVPQDRIVLAVGGPLLGPAVLIWGALVIALVLACWAPRVLPGLMGRPAWIVLVLGVAPVSLGALAVLAGWFGALQARRHWAGRGGRGLRIAVQLALVLWTLVAIAALLDVLRTGLLGYPDLLIAGPGSNSHLLSWLNDRFSERTASAWVLSAPLWLYRGAMLAWALWLAASLLRWVAWAWAAFSAGEAWPGRSDTPATPSPPGEGGAAPPAGST
;
A
#
# COMPACT_ATOMS: atom_id res chain seq x y z
N MET A 1 48.97 -55.62 -38.59
CA MET A 1 47.83 -54.69 -38.43
C MET A 1 47.73 -54.28 -36.97
N PRO A 2 47.53 -53.00 -36.65
CA PRO A 2 47.31 -52.53 -35.28
C PRO A 2 46.02 -53.13 -34.69
N GLN A 3 45.92 -53.24 -33.36
CA GLN A 3 44.76 -53.83 -32.69
C GLN A 3 43.51 -52.94 -32.80
N ASN A 4 43.71 -51.63 -32.76
CA ASN A 4 42.68 -50.63 -33.00
C ASN A 4 43.25 -49.47 -33.81
N LEU A 5 42.36 -48.65 -34.35
CA LEU A 5 42.68 -47.43 -35.08
C LEU A 5 41.83 -46.29 -34.51
N ALA A 6 42.45 -45.19 -34.07
CA ALA A 6 41.70 -44.01 -33.66
C ALA A 6 41.10 -43.33 -34.90
N VAL A 7 39.80 -43.07 -34.86
CA VAL A 7 39.02 -42.39 -35.91
C VAL A 7 38.29 -41.20 -35.29
N PRO A 8 38.26 -40.04 -35.96
CA PRO A 8 37.53 -38.87 -35.49
C PRO A 8 36.05 -39.17 -35.20
N ALA A 9 35.55 -38.73 -34.04
CA ALA A 9 34.18 -38.99 -33.58
C ALA A 9 33.06 -38.45 -34.50
N GLY A 10 33.39 -37.56 -35.44
CA GLY A 10 32.44 -36.92 -36.36
C GLY A 10 32.20 -37.64 -37.70
N LEU A 11 32.82 -38.80 -37.95
CA LEU A 11 32.73 -39.52 -39.23
C LEU A 11 31.38 -40.25 -39.39
N GLY A 12 30.73 -40.07 -40.55
CA GLY A 12 29.36 -40.57 -40.80
C GLY A 12 29.24 -42.05 -41.16
N ALA A 13 30.22 -42.61 -41.90
CA ALA A 13 30.28 -44.02 -42.30
C ALA A 13 31.75 -44.47 -42.46
N ILE A 14 32.10 -45.67 -41.96
CA ILE A 14 33.45 -46.23 -42.03
C ILE A 14 33.36 -47.63 -42.66
N LEU A 15 33.93 -47.78 -43.85
CA LEU A 15 34.05 -49.06 -44.54
C LEU A 15 35.49 -49.58 -44.37
N VAL A 16 35.67 -50.77 -43.82
CA VAL A 16 37.00 -51.40 -43.70
C VAL A 16 37.06 -52.64 -44.57
N SER A 17 37.97 -52.64 -45.55
CA SER A 17 38.29 -53.83 -46.35
C SER A 17 39.55 -54.51 -45.80
N SER A 18 39.44 -55.78 -45.42
CA SER A 18 40.57 -56.61 -45.01
C SER A 18 40.48 -57.96 -45.73
N GLY A 19 41.51 -58.31 -46.51
CA GLY A 19 41.56 -59.60 -47.22
C GLY A 19 40.51 -59.78 -48.34
N GLY A 20 40.03 -58.68 -48.95
CA GLY A 20 39.04 -58.73 -50.03
C GLY A 20 37.56 -58.70 -49.57
N ALA A 21 37.29 -58.75 -48.27
CA ALA A 21 35.96 -58.57 -47.69
C ALA A 21 35.83 -57.18 -47.05
N SER A 22 34.80 -56.43 -47.45
CA SER A 22 34.42 -55.15 -46.84
C SER A 22 33.45 -55.39 -45.69
N GLN A 23 33.76 -54.84 -44.51
CA GLN A 23 32.90 -54.89 -43.33
C GLN A 23 32.65 -53.46 -42.82
N ALA A 24 31.39 -53.14 -42.55
CA ALA A 24 31.04 -51.93 -41.81
C ALA A 24 31.37 -52.16 -40.32
N ARG A 25 32.13 -51.24 -39.71
CA ARG A 25 32.48 -51.29 -38.28
C ARG A 25 32.29 -49.92 -37.65
N LEU A 26 31.75 -49.89 -36.43
CA LEU A 26 31.55 -48.67 -35.64
C LEU A 26 32.72 -48.48 -34.65
N PRO A 27 33.21 -47.25 -34.46
CA PRO A 27 34.18 -46.96 -33.41
C PRO A 27 33.51 -46.98 -32.01
N ASP A 28 34.30 -47.26 -30.97
CA ASP A 28 33.85 -47.18 -29.58
C ASP A 28 33.62 -45.73 -29.11
N ALA A 29 33.14 -45.54 -27.88
CA ALA A 29 32.84 -44.23 -27.30
C ALA A 29 34.05 -43.27 -27.26
N GLU A 30 35.26 -43.82 -27.31
CA GLU A 30 36.52 -43.06 -27.37
C GLU A 30 37.04 -42.86 -28.81
N GLY A 31 36.25 -43.24 -29.82
CA GLY A 31 36.60 -43.07 -31.23
C GLY A 31 37.59 -44.12 -31.74
N ARG A 32 37.65 -45.33 -31.17
CA ARG A 32 38.58 -46.39 -31.60
C ARG A 32 37.88 -47.50 -32.37
N LEU A 33 38.38 -47.79 -33.57
CA LEU A 33 37.94 -48.87 -34.43
C LEU A 33 38.76 -50.14 -34.16
N TRP A 34 38.15 -51.18 -33.62
CA TRP A 34 38.84 -52.43 -33.28
C TRP A 34 38.97 -53.36 -34.49
N LEU A 35 40.20 -53.77 -34.81
CA LEU A 35 40.55 -54.57 -36.00
C LEU A 35 40.72 -56.07 -35.70
N ARG A 36 40.85 -56.47 -34.42
CA ARG A 36 40.91 -57.86 -33.93
C ARG A 36 40.04 -58.08 -32.69
N ALA A 37 39.46 -59.28 -32.55
CA ALA A 37 38.91 -59.74 -31.27
C ALA A 37 40.08 -60.17 -30.36
N VAL A 38 40.08 -59.72 -29.11
CA VAL A 38 41.12 -60.02 -28.13
C VAL A 38 40.93 -61.45 -27.60
N ALA A 39 41.92 -62.32 -27.77
CA ALA A 39 41.99 -63.58 -27.03
C ALA A 39 42.54 -63.29 -25.63
N SER A 40 41.75 -63.59 -24.59
CA SER A 40 42.13 -63.41 -23.19
C SER A 40 43.11 -64.51 -22.73
N PRO A 41 44.08 -64.20 -21.85
CA PRO A 41 44.96 -65.19 -21.24
C PRO A 41 44.17 -66.17 -20.34
N ALA A 42 44.63 -67.42 -20.28
CA ALA A 42 43.87 -68.57 -19.78
C ALA A 42 43.83 -68.76 -18.25
N GLU A 43 44.43 -67.87 -17.45
CA GLU A 43 44.47 -68.03 -15.99
C GLU A 43 44.28 -66.68 -15.27
N ALA A 44 43.03 -66.35 -14.92
CA ALA A 44 42.70 -65.28 -13.98
C ALA A 44 41.42 -65.68 -13.21
N SER A 45 41.40 -65.52 -11.88
CA SER A 45 40.20 -65.76 -11.08
C SER A 45 39.18 -64.65 -11.33
N ASP A 46 37.95 -65.06 -11.61
CA ASP A 46 36.84 -64.14 -11.91
C ASP A 46 36.26 -63.61 -10.58
N SER A 47 36.27 -62.27 -10.37
CA SER A 47 35.61 -61.63 -9.22
C SER A 47 34.69 -60.49 -9.68
N LEU A 48 33.66 -60.21 -8.88
CA LEU A 48 32.68 -59.17 -9.10
C LEU A 48 32.25 -58.60 -7.75
N ASP A 49 32.53 -57.33 -7.51
CA ASP A 49 32.00 -56.55 -6.39
C ASP A 49 31.04 -55.49 -6.95
N VAL A 50 29.82 -55.42 -6.39
CA VAL A 50 28.75 -54.55 -6.86
C VAL A 50 28.17 -53.82 -5.67
N LYS A 51 28.29 -52.49 -5.69
CA LYS A 51 27.59 -51.60 -4.76
C LYS A 51 26.41 -50.96 -5.46
N THR A 52 25.24 -51.06 -4.84
CA THR A 52 24.00 -50.48 -5.36
C THR A 52 23.56 -49.36 -4.43
N SER A 53 23.40 -48.17 -4.99
CA SER A 53 22.78 -47.04 -4.32
C SER A 53 21.57 -46.55 -5.14
N ARG A 54 20.53 -46.06 -4.47
CA ARG A 54 19.31 -45.57 -5.14
C ARG A 54 18.96 -44.17 -4.67
N LEU A 55 18.79 -43.23 -5.59
CA LEU A 55 18.17 -41.94 -5.31
C LEU A 55 16.68 -42.04 -5.58
N VAL A 56 15.88 -41.91 -4.53
CA VAL A 56 14.42 -41.74 -4.58
C VAL A 56 14.12 -40.24 -4.63
N ASP A 57 13.59 -39.76 -5.75
CA ASP A 57 13.17 -38.37 -5.95
C ASP A 57 11.64 -38.29 -5.85
N ASP A 58 11.13 -37.65 -4.79
CA ASP A 58 9.69 -37.54 -4.47
C ASP A 58 8.94 -36.53 -5.36
N ASP A 59 9.43 -36.30 -6.58
CA ASP A 59 8.75 -35.46 -7.57
C ASP A 59 7.52 -36.18 -8.18
N LEU A 60 6.80 -35.52 -9.09
CA LEU A 60 5.70 -36.11 -9.85
C LEU A 60 6.07 -36.24 -11.33
N PRO A 61 6.23 -37.48 -11.87
CA PRO A 61 6.13 -38.78 -11.17
C PRO A 61 7.35 -39.04 -10.28
N LEU A 62 7.18 -39.91 -9.28
CA LEU A 62 8.30 -40.30 -8.41
C LEU A 62 9.34 -41.01 -9.27
N THR A 63 10.60 -40.61 -9.16
CA THR A 63 11.69 -41.25 -9.90
C THR A 63 12.65 -41.96 -8.95
N VAL A 64 13.20 -43.08 -9.41
CA VAL A 64 14.27 -43.81 -8.74
C VAL A 64 15.43 -43.92 -9.71
N THR A 65 16.55 -43.31 -9.35
CA THR A 65 17.82 -43.46 -10.07
C THR A 65 18.67 -44.48 -9.34
N THR A 66 18.94 -45.61 -9.98
CA THR A 66 19.74 -46.69 -9.42
C THR A 66 21.14 -46.61 -9.99
N ALA A 67 22.13 -46.39 -9.13
CA ALA A 67 23.54 -46.35 -9.46
C ALA A 67 24.21 -47.66 -9.05
N PHE A 68 24.88 -48.30 -10.00
CA PHE A 68 25.70 -49.49 -9.79
C PHE A 68 27.17 -49.13 -9.95
N GLU A 69 27.95 -49.35 -8.89
CA GLU A 69 29.41 -49.31 -8.93
C GLU A 69 29.93 -50.74 -9.04
N LEU A 70 30.41 -51.12 -10.23
CA LEU A 70 30.90 -52.47 -10.53
C LEU A 70 32.44 -52.48 -10.53
N ARG A 71 33.04 -53.33 -9.71
CA ARG A 71 34.47 -53.65 -9.77
C ARG A 71 34.63 -55.08 -10.27
N VAL A 72 35.12 -55.22 -11.49
CA VAL A 72 35.18 -56.49 -12.23
C VAL A 72 36.64 -56.88 -12.42
N ALA A 73 36.99 -58.12 -12.06
CA ALA A 73 38.27 -58.73 -12.42
C ALA A 73 38.06 -60.07 -13.15
N GLY A 74 39.07 -60.47 -13.94
CA GLY A 74 39.05 -61.71 -14.72
C GLY A 74 38.67 -61.52 -16.19
N ARG A 75 37.84 -62.40 -16.74
CA ARG A 75 37.47 -62.37 -18.17
C ARG A 75 36.23 -61.50 -18.42
N ALA A 76 36.15 -60.93 -19.63
CA ALA A 76 34.94 -60.27 -20.08
C ALA A 76 33.78 -61.28 -20.17
N ARG A 77 32.64 -60.97 -19.56
CA ARG A 77 31.50 -61.88 -19.44
C ARG A 77 30.20 -61.09 -19.27
N ALA A 78 29.07 -61.71 -19.60
CA ALA A 78 27.76 -61.18 -19.22
C ALA A 78 27.58 -61.28 -17.70
N VAL A 79 27.22 -60.18 -17.06
CA VAL A 79 26.84 -60.07 -15.65
C VAL A 79 25.38 -59.68 -15.61
N GLU A 80 24.58 -60.45 -14.88
CA GLU A 80 23.18 -60.13 -14.63
C GLU A 80 23.06 -59.37 -13.32
N LEU A 81 22.39 -58.21 -13.38
CA LEU A 81 22.00 -57.43 -12.23
C LEU A 81 20.49 -57.59 -12.00
N PRO A 82 20.05 -58.61 -11.24
CA PRO A 82 18.66 -58.78 -10.88
C PRO A 82 18.10 -57.59 -10.10
N ARG A 83 16.80 -57.32 -10.30
CA ARG A 83 16.07 -56.23 -9.63
C ARG A 83 16.69 -54.85 -9.83
N ALA A 84 17.32 -54.64 -11.00
CA ALA A 84 17.81 -53.32 -11.36
C ALA A 84 16.65 -52.32 -11.47
N LEU A 85 15.57 -52.73 -12.14
CA LEU A 85 14.27 -52.05 -12.11
C LEU A 85 13.45 -52.55 -10.91
N LEU A 86 13.00 -51.64 -10.04
CA LEU A 86 12.11 -51.99 -8.93
C LEU A 86 10.72 -52.41 -9.45
N PRO A 87 10.00 -53.29 -8.74
CA PRO A 87 8.66 -53.71 -9.14
C PRO A 87 7.71 -52.51 -9.33
N GLY A 88 7.00 -52.48 -10.47
CA GLY A 88 6.05 -51.42 -10.82
C GLY A 88 6.67 -50.17 -11.46
N PHE A 89 8.00 -50.05 -11.48
CA PHE A 89 8.68 -48.93 -12.13
C PHE A 89 8.81 -49.15 -13.64
N VAL A 90 8.86 -48.03 -14.38
CA VAL A 90 9.10 -48.01 -15.83
C VAL A 90 10.42 -47.29 -16.11
N ALA A 91 11.33 -47.92 -16.83
CA ALA A 91 12.63 -47.34 -17.18
C ALA A 91 12.47 -46.12 -18.11
N MET A 92 13.22 -45.06 -17.82
CA MET A 92 13.24 -43.81 -18.60
C MET A 92 14.58 -43.57 -19.30
N GLN A 93 15.67 -43.91 -18.62
CA GLN A 93 17.03 -43.65 -19.08
C GLN A 93 17.97 -44.72 -18.53
N LEU A 94 18.90 -45.17 -19.37
CA LEU A 94 19.98 -46.08 -19.00
C LEU A 94 21.29 -45.53 -19.55
N ASP A 95 22.16 -45.08 -18.64
CA ASP A 95 23.48 -44.59 -18.96
C ASP A 95 24.51 -45.62 -18.51
N SER A 96 25.20 -46.21 -19.48
CA SER A 96 26.19 -47.26 -19.24
C SER A 96 27.39 -47.08 -20.17
N PRO A 97 28.63 -47.03 -19.64
CA PRO A 97 29.85 -47.08 -20.45
C PRO A 97 30.13 -48.50 -20.98
N LEU A 98 29.40 -49.50 -20.48
CA LEU A 98 29.45 -50.88 -20.93
C LEU A 98 28.23 -51.21 -21.80
N PRO A 99 28.36 -52.12 -22.79
CA PRO A 99 27.18 -52.65 -23.47
C PRO A 99 26.24 -53.29 -22.45
N ALA A 100 25.06 -52.71 -22.29
CA ALA A 100 24.04 -53.16 -21.35
C ALA A 100 22.75 -53.48 -22.11
N ARG A 101 21.83 -54.22 -21.49
CA ARG A 101 20.47 -54.43 -21.96
C ARG A 101 19.54 -54.61 -20.77
N LEU A 102 18.44 -53.87 -20.75
CA LEU A 102 17.37 -54.11 -19.79
C LEU A 102 16.47 -55.23 -20.34
N ALA A 103 16.30 -56.29 -19.56
CA ALA A 103 15.38 -57.38 -19.88
C ALA A 103 13.95 -57.04 -19.42
N ASP A 104 12.96 -57.69 -20.03
CA ASP A 104 11.52 -57.42 -19.77
C ASP A 104 11.09 -57.68 -18.32
N ASP A 105 11.84 -58.53 -17.60
CA ASP A 105 11.63 -58.82 -16.18
C ASP A 105 12.33 -57.85 -15.22
N GLY A 106 12.92 -56.77 -15.76
CA GLY A 106 13.57 -55.72 -14.99
C GLY A 106 15.01 -56.02 -14.57
N ARG A 107 15.60 -57.14 -15.06
CA ARG A 107 17.02 -57.46 -14.86
C ARG A 107 17.88 -56.67 -15.85
N LEU A 108 19.03 -56.16 -15.40
CA LEU A 108 19.98 -55.46 -16.26
C LEU A 108 21.13 -56.40 -16.61
N VAL A 109 21.27 -56.76 -17.89
CA VAL A 109 22.33 -57.63 -18.39
C VAL A 109 23.46 -56.75 -18.94
N VAL A 110 24.65 -56.84 -18.36
CA VAL A 110 25.80 -56.00 -18.70
C VAL A 110 26.95 -56.87 -19.22
N GLN A 111 27.53 -56.51 -20.36
CA GLN A 111 28.77 -57.12 -20.84
C GLN A 111 29.95 -56.53 -20.06
N ALA A 112 30.22 -57.11 -18.90
CA ALA A 112 31.25 -56.67 -17.98
C ALA A 112 32.64 -56.97 -18.55
N ARG A 113 33.56 -56.00 -18.40
CA ARG A 113 35.00 -56.15 -18.68
C ARG A 113 35.81 -55.72 -17.46
N PRO A 114 37.08 -56.15 -17.30
CA PRO A 114 37.88 -55.77 -16.14
C PRO A 114 37.99 -54.25 -15.96
N GLY A 115 37.81 -53.77 -14.74
CA GLY A 115 37.82 -52.34 -14.39
C GLY A 115 36.77 -51.95 -13.37
N ALA A 116 36.72 -50.65 -13.06
CA ALA A 116 35.65 -50.01 -12.31
C ALA A 116 34.69 -49.33 -13.28
N TRP A 117 33.40 -49.60 -13.15
CA TRP A 117 32.36 -49.11 -14.06
C TRP A 117 31.17 -48.60 -13.27
N HIS A 118 30.69 -47.42 -13.66
CA HIS A 118 29.49 -46.80 -13.12
C HIS A 118 28.36 -46.93 -14.11
N ILE A 119 27.19 -47.40 -13.66
CA ILE A 119 25.99 -47.56 -14.50
C ILE A 119 24.80 -46.94 -13.78
N GLU A 120 24.03 -46.11 -14.48
CA GLU A 120 22.83 -45.48 -13.95
C GLU A 120 21.58 -45.93 -14.72
N LEU A 121 20.58 -46.41 -13.98
CA LEU A 121 19.23 -46.69 -14.50
C LEU A 121 18.24 -45.77 -13.80
N GLN A 122 17.66 -44.85 -14.55
CA GLN A 122 16.57 -44.01 -14.07
C GLN A 122 15.22 -44.65 -14.44
N ALA A 123 14.35 -44.77 -13.46
CA ALA A 123 13.00 -45.28 -13.65
C ALA A 123 11.97 -44.41 -12.93
N ARG A 124 10.71 -44.49 -13.35
CA ARG A 124 9.61 -43.72 -12.76
C ARG A 124 8.49 -44.61 -12.25
N LEU A 125 7.71 -44.08 -11.32
CA LEU A 125 6.44 -44.63 -10.87
C LEU A 125 5.39 -43.50 -10.87
N THR A 126 4.34 -43.67 -11.68
CA THR A 126 3.29 -42.66 -11.87
C THR A 126 2.21 -42.68 -10.78
N ALA A 127 2.13 -43.75 -9.99
CA ALA A 127 1.18 -43.86 -8.90
C ALA A 127 1.67 -43.11 -7.64
N PRO A 128 0.76 -42.60 -6.79
CA PRO A 128 1.13 -42.06 -5.47
C PRO A 128 1.86 -43.11 -4.64
N VAL A 129 3.07 -42.79 -4.18
CA VAL A 129 3.91 -43.72 -3.44
C VAL A 129 3.93 -43.34 -1.97
N GLN A 130 3.52 -44.27 -1.10
CA GLN A 130 3.64 -44.13 0.35
C GLN A 130 4.74 -45.02 0.94
N ALA A 131 5.18 -46.02 0.19
CA ALA A 131 6.21 -46.94 0.62
C ALA A 131 6.92 -47.57 -0.58
N LEU A 132 8.22 -47.80 -0.44
CA LEU A 132 9.06 -48.50 -1.40
C LEU A 132 9.77 -49.63 -0.67
N LYS A 133 9.64 -50.85 -1.20
CA LYS A 133 10.24 -52.05 -0.62
C LYS A 133 11.45 -52.47 -1.44
N LEU A 134 12.54 -52.84 -0.77
CA LEU A 134 13.67 -53.51 -1.40
C LEU A 134 13.31 -55.00 -1.58
N PRO A 135 13.10 -55.49 -2.82
CA PRO A 135 12.78 -56.90 -3.05
C PRO A 135 13.97 -57.83 -2.71
N GLU A 136 13.65 -59.10 -2.41
CA GLU A 136 14.68 -60.14 -2.26
C GLU A 136 15.35 -60.47 -3.61
N GLY A 137 16.59 -60.98 -3.55
CA GLY A 137 17.34 -61.45 -4.72
C GLY A 137 18.07 -60.37 -5.52
N GLY A 138 18.37 -59.20 -4.92
CA GLY A 138 19.27 -58.20 -5.49
C GLY A 138 20.75 -58.63 -5.45
N VAL A 139 21.61 -57.95 -6.21
CA VAL A 139 23.04 -58.28 -6.33
C VAL A 139 23.84 -57.87 -5.09
N SER A 140 23.46 -56.76 -4.45
CA SER A 140 24.11 -56.27 -3.23
C SER A 140 23.40 -56.83 -1.99
N ALA A 141 24.19 -57.22 -0.98
CA ALA A 141 23.65 -57.72 0.29
C ALA A 141 22.87 -56.67 1.10
N GLU A 142 23.23 -55.40 0.92
CA GLU A 142 22.51 -54.23 1.40
C GLU A 142 22.64 -53.11 0.37
N GLU A 143 21.63 -52.23 0.31
CA GLU A 143 21.63 -51.06 -0.56
C GLU A 143 21.57 -49.78 0.29
N VAL A 144 22.10 -48.68 -0.25
CA VAL A 144 21.95 -47.36 0.36
C VAL A 144 20.98 -46.54 -0.48
N TRP A 145 19.86 -46.17 0.12
CA TRP A 145 18.83 -45.35 -0.52
C TRP A 145 18.90 -43.92 -0.01
N VAL A 146 18.87 -42.98 -0.93
CA VAL A 146 18.95 -41.56 -0.69
C VAL A 146 17.60 -40.95 -1.06
N VAL A 147 17.07 -40.06 -0.24
CA VAL A 147 15.76 -39.45 -0.49
C VAL A 147 15.94 -37.96 -0.77
N ARG A 148 15.49 -37.53 -1.96
CA ARG A 148 15.24 -36.12 -2.27
C ARG A 148 13.75 -35.85 -2.09
N ALA A 149 13.42 -35.03 -1.10
CA ALA A 149 12.05 -34.57 -0.89
C ALA A 149 11.74 -33.36 -1.78
N GLU A 150 10.48 -33.23 -2.20
CA GLU A 150 9.96 -32.09 -2.97
C GLU A 150 8.86 -31.38 -2.16
N PRO A 151 9.24 -30.46 -1.23
CA PRO A 151 8.29 -29.87 -0.27
C PRO A 151 7.17 -29.05 -0.92
N GLU A 152 7.36 -28.55 -2.14
CA GLU A 152 6.32 -27.84 -2.89
C GLU A 152 5.16 -28.78 -3.28
N LEU A 153 5.46 -30.05 -3.59
CA LEU A 153 4.45 -31.06 -3.88
C LEU A 153 3.83 -31.58 -2.57
N ARG A 154 4.67 -32.04 -1.64
CA ARG A 154 4.27 -32.50 -0.31
C ARG A 154 5.45 -32.53 0.68
N LEU A 155 5.16 -32.30 1.95
CA LEU A 155 6.11 -32.52 3.03
C LEU A 155 6.08 -33.99 3.46
N ILE A 156 7.21 -34.68 3.38
CA ILE A 156 7.33 -36.10 3.75
C ILE A 156 8.31 -36.32 4.90
N ARG A 157 8.09 -37.38 5.66
CA ARG A 157 9.04 -37.94 6.64
C ARG A 157 9.40 -39.37 6.25
N PRO A 158 10.63 -39.64 5.79
CA PRO A 158 11.09 -41.01 5.54
C PRO A 158 11.22 -41.81 6.84
N GLU A 159 10.70 -43.04 6.86
CA GLU A 159 10.67 -43.92 8.04
C GLU A 159 10.93 -45.39 7.66
N GLY A 160 11.36 -46.21 8.63
CA GLY A 160 11.54 -47.65 8.49
C GLY A 160 13.00 -48.09 8.55
N PRO A 161 13.83 -47.84 7.51
CA PRO A 161 15.23 -48.26 7.49
C PRO A 161 16.13 -47.36 8.35
N ALA A 162 17.31 -47.86 8.72
CA ALA A 162 18.24 -47.13 9.57
C ALA A 162 18.95 -46.00 8.79
N PRO A 163 18.99 -44.76 9.30
CA PRO A 163 19.74 -43.68 8.68
C PRO A 163 21.26 -43.97 8.75
N VAL A 164 21.99 -43.55 7.72
CA VAL A 164 23.45 -43.69 7.62
C VAL A 164 24.10 -42.38 7.19
N ASP A 165 25.36 -42.17 7.57
CA ASP A 165 26.14 -41.02 7.11
C ASP A 165 26.49 -41.18 5.62
N PRO A 166 25.99 -40.31 4.72
CA PRO A 166 26.27 -40.40 3.29
C PRO A 166 27.75 -40.27 2.95
N ARG A 167 28.57 -39.67 3.83
CA ARG A 167 30.03 -39.52 3.63
C ARG A 167 30.81 -40.82 3.81
N GLN A 168 30.20 -41.80 4.48
CA GLN A 168 30.82 -43.10 4.78
C GLN A 168 30.34 -44.21 3.83
N ALA A 169 29.37 -43.93 2.98
CA ALA A 169 28.82 -44.88 2.01
C ALA A 169 29.30 -44.58 0.58
N GLU A 170 29.55 -45.64 -0.19
CA GLU A 170 29.97 -45.55 -1.59
C GLU A 170 28.74 -45.23 -2.47
N MET A 171 28.67 -43.98 -2.96
CA MET A 171 27.59 -43.46 -3.81
C MET A 171 28.09 -42.24 -4.62
N PRO A 172 27.36 -41.83 -5.68
CA PRO A 172 27.65 -40.61 -6.43
C PRO A 172 27.78 -39.37 -5.55
N GLU A 173 28.75 -38.50 -5.86
CA GLU A 173 29.08 -37.32 -5.04
C GLU A 173 27.88 -36.38 -4.85
N ALA A 174 27.09 -36.19 -5.91
CA ALA A 174 25.88 -35.35 -5.89
C ALA A 174 24.82 -35.82 -4.88
N TRP A 175 24.84 -37.09 -4.46
CA TRP A 175 23.85 -37.67 -3.56
C TRP A 175 24.23 -37.52 -2.08
N ARG A 176 25.51 -37.24 -1.78
CA ARG A 176 26.02 -37.17 -0.40
C ARG A 176 25.46 -36.00 0.42
N ALA A 177 24.83 -35.02 -0.22
CA ALA A 177 24.17 -33.90 0.43
C ALA A 177 22.75 -34.24 0.94
N LEU A 178 22.22 -35.41 0.60
CA LEU A 178 20.84 -35.81 0.88
C LEU A 178 20.76 -36.87 2.00
N PRO A 179 19.61 -36.99 2.70
CA PRO A 179 19.39 -38.04 3.69
C PRO A 179 19.54 -39.45 3.09
N ALA A 180 20.40 -40.27 3.69
CA ALA A 180 20.66 -41.64 3.26
C ALA A 180 20.22 -42.67 4.31
N PHE A 181 19.71 -43.79 3.83
CA PHE A 181 19.15 -44.88 4.61
C PHE A 181 19.71 -46.20 4.11
N ARG A 182 20.09 -47.08 5.02
CA ARG A 182 20.55 -48.43 4.67
C ARG A 182 19.39 -49.40 4.69
N LEU A 183 19.18 -50.10 3.57
CA LEU A 183 18.12 -51.08 3.41
C LEU A 183 18.71 -52.47 3.22
N ARG A 184 18.14 -53.44 3.95
CA ARG A 184 18.35 -54.87 3.74
C ARG A 184 17.23 -55.46 2.87
N PRO A 185 17.47 -56.55 2.13
CA PRO A 185 16.43 -57.24 1.38
C PRO A 185 15.19 -57.51 2.25
N GLY A 186 14.02 -57.10 1.78
CA GLY A 186 12.75 -57.19 2.49
C GLY A 186 12.35 -55.94 3.29
N GLU A 187 13.28 -55.04 3.62
CA GLU A 187 12.96 -53.79 4.32
C GLU A 187 12.20 -52.79 3.42
N THR A 188 11.45 -51.89 4.06
CA THR A 188 10.57 -50.93 3.38
C THR A 188 10.86 -49.51 3.87
N LEU A 189 11.14 -48.61 2.92
CA LEU A 189 11.20 -47.17 3.14
C LEU A 189 9.78 -46.60 3.02
N LYS A 190 9.21 -46.15 4.15
CA LYS A 190 7.91 -45.46 4.18
C LYS A 190 8.12 -43.96 3.99
N LEU A 191 7.29 -43.33 3.17
CA LEU A 191 7.26 -41.89 2.94
C LEU A 191 5.98 -41.34 3.56
N THR A 192 6.02 -41.04 4.86
CA THR A 192 4.84 -40.56 5.60
C THR A 192 4.56 -39.12 5.22
N GLU A 193 3.40 -38.86 4.59
CA GLU A 193 2.98 -37.52 4.17
C GLU A 193 2.49 -36.71 5.37
N LEU A 194 3.12 -35.56 5.63
CA LEU A 194 2.77 -34.62 6.69
C LEU A 194 1.84 -33.51 6.21
N GLN A 195 2.03 -33.05 4.96
CA GLN A 195 1.23 -31.98 4.34
C GLN A 195 1.29 -32.09 2.81
N ARG A 196 0.15 -31.87 2.14
CA ARG A 196 0.03 -31.78 0.68
C ARG A 196 0.02 -30.32 0.21
N GLY A 197 0.94 -29.95 -0.68
CA GLY A 197 1.08 -28.59 -1.21
C GLY A 197 1.06 -27.50 -0.12
N ASN A 198 0.61 -26.31 -0.52
CA ASN A 198 0.39 -25.18 0.38
C ASN A 198 -1.07 -25.12 0.86
N ALA A 199 -1.49 -26.12 1.66
CA ALA A 199 -2.85 -26.18 2.20
C ALA A 199 -3.17 -25.06 3.21
N ARG A 200 -2.15 -24.44 3.81
CA ARG A 200 -2.26 -23.33 4.77
C ARG A 200 -1.20 -22.27 4.45
N PRO A 201 -1.49 -21.31 3.56
CA PRO A 201 -0.55 -20.23 3.26
C PRO A 201 -0.22 -19.40 4.49
N ALA A 202 0.93 -18.73 4.45
CA ALA A 202 1.28 -17.73 5.44
C ALA A 202 0.18 -16.65 5.52
N PRO A 203 -0.10 -16.10 6.70
CA PRO A 203 -1.07 -15.02 6.85
C PRO A 203 -0.65 -13.80 6.02
N ASP A 204 -1.63 -12.96 5.66
CA ASP A 204 -1.34 -11.68 5.01
C ASP A 204 -0.58 -10.76 5.97
N ALA A 205 0.44 -10.08 5.45
CA ALA A 205 1.29 -9.19 6.23
C ALA A 205 1.05 -7.75 5.80
N LEU A 206 0.13 -7.06 6.47
CA LEU A 206 -0.36 -5.73 6.07
C LEU A 206 -0.17 -4.70 7.19
N THR A 207 0.20 -3.48 6.80
CA THR A 207 0.19 -2.28 7.65
C THR A 207 -0.87 -1.30 7.13
N LEU A 208 -1.78 -0.87 8.00
CA LEU A 208 -2.84 0.11 7.73
C LEU A 208 -2.51 1.44 8.41
N LYS A 209 -2.42 2.50 7.60
CA LYS A 209 -2.45 3.89 8.06
C LYS A 209 -3.81 4.48 7.74
N ARG A 210 -4.54 4.88 8.79
CA ARG A 210 -5.90 5.41 8.69
C ARG A 210 -5.94 6.88 9.07
N ARG A 211 -6.67 7.70 8.32
CA ARG A 211 -7.07 9.05 8.74
C ARG A 211 -8.58 9.11 8.87
N LEU A 212 -9.06 9.64 9.99
CA LEU A 212 -10.47 9.74 10.34
C LEU A 212 -10.83 11.22 10.51
N TRP A 213 -11.89 11.67 9.86
CA TRP A 213 -12.48 13.00 10.08
C TRP A 213 -13.87 12.85 10.65
N LEU A 214 -14.09 13.41 11.84
CA LEU A 214 -15.44 13.54 12.40
C LEU A 214 -16.15 14.70 11.72
N ASP A 215 -17.38 14.46 11.27
CA ASP A 215 -18.19 15.54 10.71
C ASP A 215 -18.46 16.65 11.74
N PHE A 216 -18.68 17.87 11.27
CA PHE A 216 -18.89 19.03 12.15
C PHE A 216 -20.13 18.86 13.04
N ASP A 217 -21.18 18.21 12.52
CA ASP A 217 -22.41 17.89 13.24
C ASP A 217 -22.32 16.58 14.06
N GLY A 218 -21.24 15.81 13.92
CA GLY A 218 -21.06 14.50 14.53
C GLY A 218 -21.96 13.39 13.95
N GLY A 219 -22.45 13.55 12.71
CA GLY A 219 -23.30 12.59 12.00
C GLY A 219 -22.58 11.31 11.56
N GLY A 220 -21.24 11.31 11.53
CA GLY A 220 -20.41 10.14 11.31
C GLY A 220 -18.95 10.51 11.03
N LEU A 221 -18.19 9.52 10.53
CA LEU A 221 -16.78 9.65 10.22
C LEU A 221 -16.50 9.37 8.75
N THR A 222 -15.56 10.12 8.17
CA THR A 222 -14.96 9.79 6.88
C THR A 222 -13.59 9.19 7.14
N ALA A 223 -13.28 8.05 6.51
CA ALA A 223 -12.01 7.37 6.67
C ALA A 223 -11.27 7.30 5.35
N HIS A 224 -9.97 7.55 5.40
CA HIS A 224 -9.02 7.29 4.32
C HIS A 224 -8.00 6.26 4.83
N ASP A 225 -8.00 5.10 4.20
CA ASP A 225 -7.17 3.95 4.55
C ASP A 225 -6.08 3.76 3.52
N GLN A 226 -4.84 3.72 3.98
CA GLN A 226 -3.66 3.45 3.16
C GLN A 226 -3.01 2.18 3.65
N PHE A 227 -2.84 1.23 2.76
CA PHE A 227 -2.23 -0.04 3.09
C PHE A 227 -0.90 -0.25 2.37
N SER A 228 -0.03 -0.98 3.05
CA SER A 228 1.25 -1.42 2.53
C SER A 228 1.59 -2.79 3.09
N GLY A 229 2.24 -3.63 2.30
CA GLY A 229 2.61 -4.99 2.71
C GLY A 229 2.41 -6.01 1.61
N ARG A 230 2.23 -7.27 1.99
CA ARG A 230 2.08 -8.40 1.08
C ARG A 230 0.83 -9.21 1.41
N LEU A 231 -0.02 -9.40 0.40
CA LEU A 231 -1.09 -10.41 0.44
C LEU A 231 -0.47 -11.75 0.07
N SER A 232 -0.72 -12.79 0.88
CA SER A 232 -0.16 -14.14 0.70
C SER A 232 -1.26 -15.21 0.61
N ALA A 233 -2.41 -14.95 1.24
CA ALA A 233 -3.54 -15.86 1.30
C ALA A 233 -4.82 -15.25 0.69
N SER A 234 -5.09 -13.97 0.95
CA SER A 234 -6.35 -13.33 0.54
C SER A 234 -6.31 -12.86 -0.91
N SER A 235 -7.37 -13.21 -1.66
CA SER A 235 -7.62 -12.75 -3.03
C SER A 235 -8.66 -11.61 -3.11
N ARG A 236 -9.35 -11.30 -2.00
CA ARG A 236 -10.39 -10.28 -1.93
C ARG A 236 -10.30 -9.51 -0.61
N LEU A 237 -10.45 -8.19 -0.68
CA LEU A 237 -10.52 -7.30 0.48
C LEU A 237 -11.95 -6.84 0.69
N THR A 238 -12.54 -7.07 1.85
CA THR A 238 -13.92 -6.66 2.14
C THR A 238 -14.00 -5.76 3.37
N MET A 239 -14.85 -4.75 3.29
CA MET A 239 -15.12 -3.81 4.37
C MET A 239 -16.26 -4.33 5.24
N ALA A 240 -16.04 -4.38 6.55
CA ALA A 240 -17.04 -4.82 7.50
C ALA A 240 -18.08 -3.72 7.75
N ALA A 241 -19.34 -4.13 7.95
CA ALA A 241 -20.39 -3.23 8.42
C ALA A 241 -20.01 -2.64 9.81
N PRO A 242 -20.42 -1.41 10.15
CA PRO A 242 -21.27 -0.49 9.38
C PRO A 242 -20.54 0.36 8.34
N GLY A 243 -19.26 0.10 8.07
CA GLY A 243 -18.46 0.84 7.09
C GLY A 243 -19.00 0.70 5.68
N ARG A 244 -19.08 1.82 4.97
CA ARG A 244 -19.48 1.88 3.56
C ARG A 244 -18.29 2.26 2.71
N LEU A 245 -17.74 1.30 1.98
CA LEU A 245 -16.66 1.52 1.02
C LEU A 245 -17.20 2.38 -0.12
N GLY A 246 -16.62 3.56 -0.34
CA GLY A 246 -17.05 4.49 -1.38
C GLY A 246 -16.08 4.58 -2.55
N ARG A 247 -14.79 4.31 -2.32
CA ARG A 247 -13.75 4.20 -3.35
C ARG A 247 -12.66 3.26 -2.89
N ALA A 248 -12.07 2.54 -3.84
CA ALA A 248 -10.87 1.76 -3.61
C ALA A 248 -9.98 1.83 -4.84
N SER A 249 -8.67 1.86 -4.62
CA SER A 249 -7.68 1.87 -5.70
C SER A 249 -6.50 0.99 -5.35
N ILE A 250 -5.91 0.37 -6.37
CA ILE A 250 -4.72 -0.48 -6.28
C ILE A 250 -3.67 0.16 -7.18
N GLN A 251 -2.50 0.49 -6.63
CA GLN A 251 -1.44 1.18 -7.38
C GLN A 251 -1.92 2.46 -8.09
N ALA A 252 -2.82 3.22 -7.44
CA ALA A 252 -3.48 4.42 -7.94
C ALA A 252 -4.48 4.22 -9.10
N GLU A 253 -4.80 2.98 -9.46
CA GLU A 253 -5.89 2.65 -10.38
C GLU A 253 -7.16 2.30 -9.61
N ASP A 254 -8.23 3.08 -9.84
CA ASP A 254 -9.51 2.86 -9.18
C ASP A 254 -10.12 1.51 -9.58
N GLN A 255 -10.61 0.77 -8.59
CA GLN A 255 -11.19 -0.56 -8.75
C GLN A 255 -12.70 -0.53 -8.54
N PRO A 256 -13.48 -1.33 -9.30
CA PRO A 256 -14.92 -1.43 -9.08
C PRO A 256 -15.22 -2.11 -7.74
N ILE A 257 -16.05 -1.47 -6.93
CA ILE A 257 -16.53 -2.06 -5.67
C ILE A 257 -17.65 -3.05 -5.97
N THR A 258 -17.51 -4.26 -5.46
CA THR A 258 -18.43 -5.37 -5.70
C THR A 258 -18.86 -6.06 -4.41
N GLN A 259 -19.87 -6.92 -4.50
CA GLN A 259 -20.34 -7.79 -3.41
C GLN A 259 -20.59 -9.21 -3.95
N LEU A 260 -20.27 -10.23 -3.15
CA LEU A 260 -20.46 -11.64 -3.52
C LEU A 260 -21.93 -12.09 -3.34
N ALA A 261 -22.65 -11.46 -2.42
CA ALA A 261 -24.07 -11.70 -2.15
C ALA A 261 -24.82 -10.37 -2.05
N ALA A 262 -26.14 -10.37 -2.27
CA ALA A 262 -26.96 -9.15 -2.33
C ALA A 262 -26.85 -8.24 -1.08
N ASP A 263 -26.74 -8.86 0.11
CA ASP A 263 -26.58 -8.18 1.40
C ASP A 263 -25.18 -8.44 2.02
N GLY A 264 -24.22 -8.88 1.21
CA GLY A 264 -22.86 -9.16 1.64
C GLY A 264 -22.01 -7.90 1.82
N PRO A 265 -20.85 -8.00 2.50
CA PRO A 265 -19.94 -6.87 2.62
C PRO A 265 -19.37 -6.48 1.25
N ALA A 266 -19.32 -5.18 1.00
CA ALA A 266 -18.70 -4.61 -0.17
C ALA A 266 -17.16 -4.78 -0.12
N GLY A 267 -16.54 -4.97 -1.27
CA GLY A 267 -15.10 -5.17 -1.36
C GLY A 267 -14.56 -5.16 -2.78
N ILE A 268 -13.27 -5.45 -2.90
CA ILE A 268 -12.54 -5.49 -4.17
C ILE A 268 -11.78 -6.81 -4.31
N GLU A 269 -11.68 -7.30 -5.54
CA GLU A 269 -10.78 -8.39 -5.90
C GLU A 269 -9.35 -7.86 -6.06
N VAL A 270 -8.37 -8.57 -5.51
CA VAL A 270 -6.96 -8.21 -5.61
C VAL A 270 -6.19 -9.33 -6.31
N ARG A 271 -5.36 -8.97 -7.29
CA ARG A 271 -4.54 -9.93 -8.06
C ARG A 271 -3.03 -9.64 -8.00
N SER A 272 -2.65 -8.51 -7.41
CA SER A 272 -1.26 -8.13 -7.13
C SER A 272 -0.90 -8.44 -5.68
N LEU A 273 0.26 -9.06 -5.44
CA LEU A 273 0.69 -9.45 -4.08
C LEU A 273 1.35 -8.28 -3.33
N ALA A 274 2.09 -7.41 -4.03
CA ALA A 274 2.64 -6.18 -3.50
C ALA A 274 1.64 -5.04 -3.71
N ALA A 275 0.78 -4.82 -2.73
CA ALA A 275 -0.30 -3.85 -2.85
C ALA A 275 -0.04 -2.64 -1.96
N ARG A 276 0.28 -1.51 -2.59
CA ARG A 276 -0.15 -0.21 -2.07
C ARG A 276 -1.58 -0.03 -2.53
N PHE A 277 -2.51 -0.02 -1.57
CA PHE A 277 -3.91 0.18 -1.87
C PHE A 277 -4.47 1.28 -0.97
N ASP A 278 -5.35 2.08 -1.56
CA ASP A 278 -6.00 3.21 -0.91
C ASP A 278 -7.50 3.00 -0.97
N ALA A 279 -8.20 3.27 0.13
CA ALA A 279 -9.64 3.13 0.21
C ALA A 279 -10.28 4.27 0.99
N ASP A 280 -11.36 4.81 0.44
CA ASP A 280 -12.12 5.90 1.04
C ASP A 280 -13.47 5.35 1.47
N SER A 281 -13.82 5.53 2.76
CA SER A 281 -15.04 4.96 3.33
C SER A 281 -15.77 5.92 4.24
N ARG A 282 -17.06 5.66 4.38
CA ARG A 282 -17.98 6.42 5.21
C ARG A 282 -18.52 5.54 6.33
N TRP A 283 -18.43 6.06 7.55
CA TRP A 283 -18.86 5.38 8.76
C TRP A 283 -19.99 6.17 9.40
N PRO A 284 -21.23 5.67 9.40
CA PRO A 284 -22.33 6.34 10.10
C PRO A 284 -22.06 6.35 11.61
N ARG A 285 -22.67 7.30 12.32
CA ARG A 285 -22.59 7.34 13.79
C ARG A 285 -23.09 6.03 14.39
N GLY A 286 -22.25 5.42 15.23
CA GLY A 286 -22.55 4.19 15.96
C GLY A 286 -21.83 4.16 17.31
N PRO A 287 -22.22 3.26 18.23
CA PRO A 287 -21.61 3.14 19.55
C PRO A 287 -20.18 2.58 19.52
N ALA A 288 -19.90 1.69 18.56
CA ALA A 288 -18.61 1.04 18.37
C ALA A 288 -18.26 0.94 16.87
N LEU A 289 -17.00 1.17 16.55
CA LEU A 289 -16.46 1.04 15.18
C LEU A 289 -15.50 -0.15 15.15
N PRO A 290 -15.45 -0.98 14.11
CA PRO A 290 -14.38 -1.96 13.97
C PRO A 290 -13.04 -1.24 13.82
N ALA A 291 -12.01 -1.67 14.57
CA ALA A 291 -10.72 -1.00 14.64
C ALA A 291 -10.02 -0.97 13.27
N SER A 292 -9.88 -2.14 12.63
CA SER A 292 -9.41 -2.22 11.24
C SER A 292 -10.49 -1.79 10.26
N GLY A 293 -11.76 -2.16 10.46
CA GLY A 293 -12.84 -1.93 9.50
C GLY A 293 -12.85 -2.90 8.31
N TRP A 294 -11.90 -3.83 8.26
CA TRP A 294 -11.74 -4.81 7.18
C TRP A 294 -11.89 -6.23 7.72
N SER A 295 -12.32 -7.15 6.87
CA SER A 295 -12.55 -8.56 7.22
C SER A 295 -11.28 -9.37 7.47
N LEU A 296 -10.10 -8.81 7.19
CA LEU A 296 -8.80 -9.42 7.46
C LEU A 296 -8.10 -8.78 8.64
N ALA A 297 -7.17 -9.52 9.23
CA ALA A 297 -6.29 -9.03 10.27
C ALA A 297 -5.17 -8.15 9.67
N VAL A 298 -4.77 -7.13 10.40
CA VAL A 298 -3.69 -6.21 10.01
C VAL A 298 -2.58 -6.29 11.05
N ASP A 299 -1.32 -6.46 10.64
CA ASP A 299 -0.19 -6.58 11.56
C ASP A 299 0.06 -5.30 12.36
N ARG A 300 -0.18 -4.14 11.73
CA ARG A 300 0.00 -2.84 12.35
C ARG A 300 -1.07 -1.85 11.88
N LEU A 301 -1.71 -1.21 12.85
CA LEU A 301 -2.68 -0.13 12.64
C LEU A 301 -2.19 1.15 13.32
N ASP A 302 -2.04 2.20 12.53
CA ASP A 302 -1.84 3.57 13.01
C ASP A 302 -2.99 4.44 12.47
N ALA A 303 -3.71 5.13 13.36
CA ALA A 303 -4.81 6.01 12.97
C ALA A 303 -4.63 7.44 13.48
N VAL A 304 -5.04 8.42 12.69
CA VAL A 304 -5.12 9.83 13.09
C VAL A 304 -6.57 10.29 13.06
N LEU A 305 -7.12 10.65 14.22
CA LEU A 305 -8.47 11.20 14.35
C LEU A 305 -8.43 12.73 14.35
N GLN A 306 -9.06 13.34 13.35
CA GLN A 306 -9.29 14.78 13.23
C GLN A 306 -10.64 15.14 13.85
N LEU A 307 -10.61 15.99 14.87
CA LEU A 307 -11.80 16.53 15.51
C LEU A 307 -12.01 17.99 15.12
N PRO A 308 -13.25 18.37 14.76
CA PRO A 308 -13.55 19.75 14.42
C PRO A 308 -13.57 20.65 15.68
N PRO A 309 -13.57 21.99 15.51
CA PRO A 309 -13.49 22.92 16.63
C PRO A 309 -14.54 22.66 17.72
N GLY A 310 -14.13 22.75 18.99
CA GLY A 310 -15.01 22.54 20.15
C GLY A 310 -15.29 21.08 20.51
N TRP A 311 -15.03 20.13 19.60
CA TRP A 311 -15.06 18.72 19.96
C TRP A 311 -13.83 18.35 20.79
N ARG A 312 -14.02 17.45 21.76
CA ARG A 312 -12.93 16.97 22.63
C ARG A 312 -12.98 15.45 22.77
N LEU A 313 -11.85 14.79 22.55
CA LEU A 313 -11.67 13.37 22.87
C LEU A 313 -11.44 13.20 24.37
N LEU A 314 -12.37 12.56 25.06
CA LEU A 314 -12.20 12.18 26.48
C LEU A 314 -11.30 10.95 26.61
N HIS A 315 -11.65 9.90 25.87
CA HIS A 315 -10.99 8.61 25.89
C HIS A 315 -11.22 7.89 24.55
N ALA A 316 -10.29 7.04 24.17
CA ALA A 316 -10.46 6.09 23.08
C ALA A 316 -10.14 4.69 23.64
N GLN A 317 -11.14 3.82 23.63
CA GLN A 317 -11.00 2.42 24.04
C GLN A 317 -10.80 1.55 22.79
N GLY A 318 -9.92 0.55 22.90
CA GLY A 318 -9.46 -0.24 21.76
C GLY A 318 -7.97 -0.05 21.45
N PRO A 319 -7.49 1.16 21.11
CA PRO A 319 -6.07 1.38 20.82
C PRO A 319 -5.23 1.27 22.10
N SER A 320 -4.00 0.78 21.95
CA SER A 320 -3.04 0.68 23.05
C SER A 320 -2.56 2.04 23.55
N ARG A 321 -2.57 3.05 22.67
CA ARG A 321 -2.25 4.44 23.00
C ARG A 321 -3.17 5.38 22.22
N ALA A 322 -3.66 6.41 22.90
CA ALA A 322 -4.52 7.44 22.34
C ALA A 322 -4.01 8.83 22.74
N ASP A 323 -3.09 9.38 21.94
CA ASP A 323 -2.37 10.61 22.28
C ASP A 323 -3.30 11.83 22.24
N GLY A 324 -3.20 12.66 23.29
CA GLY A 324 -3.99 13.88 23.44
C GLY A 324 -5.45 13.66 23.89
N ALA A 325 -5.90 12.42 24.12
CA ALA A 325 -7.18 12.17 24.78
C ALA A 325 -7.14 12.71 26.22
N TRP A 326 -8.22 13.32 26.71
CA TRP A 326 -8.23 14.00 28.01
C TRP A 326 -7.74 13.11 29.17
N VAL A 327 -8.20 11.86 29.24
CA VAL A 327 -7.77 10.90 30.26
C VAL A 327 -6.27 10.55 30.12
N SER A 328 -5.76 10.43 28.90
CA SER A 328 -4.36 10.07 28.62
C SER A 328 -3.36 11.19 28.96
N MET A 329 -3.82 12.45 29.04
CA MET A 329 -2.97 13.59 29.38
C MET A 329 -2.59 13.62 30.86
N TRP A 330 -3.36 12.94 31.72
CA TRP A 330 -3.10 12.90 33.15
C TRP A 330 -1.92 11.98 33.48
N SER A 331 -0.87 12.55 34.02
CA SER A 331 0.23 11.79 34.62
C SER A 331 0.00 11.54 36.11
N LEU A 332 0.72 10.58 36.69
CA LEU A 332 0.75 10.38 38.14
C LEU A 332 1.19 11.66 38.88
N TRP A 333 2.06 12.45 38.25
CA TRP A 333 2.52 13.74 38.74
C TRP A 333 1.34 14.73 38.83
N ASP A 334 0.51 14.83 37.80
CA ASP A 334 -0.65 15.73 37.79
C ASP A 334 -1.64 15.39 38.91
N PHE A 335 -1.97 14.10 39.06
CA PHE A 335 -2.83 13.63 40.15
C PHE A 335 -2.26 13.97 41.52
N PHE A 336 -0.96 13.77 41.74
CA PHE A 336 -0.31 14.08 43.01
C PHE A 336 -0.46 15.57 43.38
N PHE A 337 -0.18 16.49 42.45
CA PHE A 337 -0.27 17.93 42.76
C PHE A 337 -1.73 18.40 42.90
N VAL A 338 -2.66 17.92 42.08
CA VAL A 338 -4.09 18.26 42.24
C VAL A 338 -4.60 17.81 43.60
N LEU A 339 -4.28 16.56 44.00
CA LEU A 339 -4.66 16.04 45.32
C LEU A 339 -3.96 16.78 46.46
N LEU A 340 -2.68 17.12 46.31
CA LEU A 340 -1.92 17.87 47.32
C LEU A 340 -2.53 19.26 47.54
N ALA A 341 -2.89 19.98 46.47
CA ALA A 341 -3.55 21.28 46.56
C ALA A 341 -4.93 21.17 47.23
N ALA A 342 -5.73 20.17 46.83
CA ALA A 342 -7.04 19.91 47.40
C ALA A 342 -6.96 19.54 48.90
N LEU A 343 -6.01 18.70 49.29
CA LEU A 343 -5.81 18.26 50.67
C LEU A 343 -5.25 19.39 51.55
N ALA A 344 -4.32 20.20 51.03
CA ALA A 344 -3.83 21.39 51.70
C ALA A 344 -4.98 22.39 51.94
N ALA A 345 -5.82 22.64 50.93
CA ALA A 345 -7.00 23.48 51.07
C ALA A 345 -8.04 22.86 52.02
N TYR A 346 -8.23 21.54 52.04
CA TYR A 346 -9.08 20.84 53.01
C TYR A 346 -8.59 21.09 54.45
N ARG A 347 -7.31 20.85 54.71
CA ARG A 347 -6.73 20.95 56.05
C ARG A 347 -6.75 22.39 56.56
N LEU A 348 -6.55 23.36 55.68
CA LEU A 348 -6.58 24.78 56.00
C LEU A 348 -8.02 25.30 56.08
N LEU A 349 -8.82 25.20 55.03
CA LEU A 349 -10.07 25.94 54.86
C LEU A 349 -11.35 25.07 55.01
N GLY A 350 -11.20 23.77 55.27
CA GLY A 350 -12.29 22.82 55.43
C GLY A 350 -12.63 22.06 54.14
N TRP A 351 -13.41 20.98 54.26
CA TRP A 351 -13.63 20.00 53.17
C TRP A 351 -14.33 20.59 51.95
N ARG A 352 -15.21 21.57 52.15
CA ARG A 352 -15.92 22.24 51.05
C ARG A 352 -14.95 22.98 50.13
N VAL A 353 -13.97 23.67 50.70
CA VAL A 353 -12.97 24.43 49.92
C VAL A 353 -11.94 23.48 49.29
N GLY A 354 -11.55 22.42 50.00
CA GLY A 354 -10.71 21.36 49.43
C GLY A 354 -11.36 20.68 48.22
N ALA A 355 -12.63 20.27 48.33
CA ALA A 355 -13.38 19.65 47.24
C ALA A 355 -13.62 20.63 46.07
N LEU A 356 -13.95 21.89 46.37
CA LEU A 356 -14.13 22.95 45.36
C LEU A 356 -12.85 23.18 44.55
N LEU A 357 -11.72 23.37 45.24
CA LEU A 357 -10.42 23.58 44.58
C LEU A 357 -9.99 22.35 43.80
N GLY A 358 -10.18 21.14 44.37
CA GLY A 358 -9.90 19.89 43.67
C GLY A 358 -10.70 19.76 42.37
N ALA A 359 -12.02 19.97 42.42
CA ALA A 359 -12.87 19.92 41.23
C ALA A 359 -12.52 21.00 40.19
N ALA A 360 -12.22 22.23 40.64
CA ALA A 360 -11.79 23.32 39.76
C ALA A 360 -10.49 22.97 39.04
N LEU A 361 -9.49 22.45 39.76
CA LEU A 361 -8.21 22.03 39.18
C LEU A 361 -8.41 20.84 38.24
N VAL A 362 -9.16 19.80 38.61
CA VAL A 362 -9.44 18.66 37.70
C VAL A 362 -9.99 19.11 36.35
N LEU A 363 -10.90 20.07 36.33
CA LEU A 363 -11.49 20.54 35.07
C LEU A 363 -10.58 21.49 34.26
N THR A 364 -9.65 22.19 34.93
CA THR A 364 -8.86 23.27 34.31
C THR A 364 -7.37 22.97 34.16
N TRP A 365 -6.85 21.90 34.77
CA TRP A 365 -5.42 21.59 34.84
C TRP A 365 -4.73 21.51 33.48
N HIS A 366 -5.34 20.77 32.54
CA HIS A 366 -4.85 20.61 31.18
C HIS A 366 -5.50 21.56 30.18
N THR A 367 -6.11 22.66 30.65
CA THR A 367 -6.69 23.68 29.78
C THR A 367 -5.66 24.78 29.53
N PRO A 368 -5.34 25.10 28.26
CA PRO A 368 -4.38 26.16 27.92
C PRO A 368 -4.75 27.50 28.56
N GLY A 369 -3.75 28.23 29.05
CA GLY A 369 -3.93 29.55 29.68
C GLY A 369 -4.45 29.51 31.13
N SER A 370 -4.70 28.33 31.71
CA SER A 370 -5.08 28.22 33.13
C SER A 370 -4.01 28.84 34.06
N PRO A 371 -4.40 29.49 35.18
CA PRO A 371 -3.43 30.06 36.12
C PRO A 371 -2.44 28.99 36.63
N PRO A 372 -1.12 29.27 36.65
CA PRO A 372 -0.12 28.29 37.01
C PRO A 372 -0.36 27.66 38.39
N ALA A 373 -0.27 26.34 38.47
CA ALA A 373 -0.50 25.58 39.70
C ALA A 373 0.38 26.06 40.87
N ALA A 374 1.62 26.46 40.61
CA ALA A 374 2.55 26.98 41.60
C ALA A 374 2.00 28.21 42.37
N LEU A 375 1.21 29.07 41.72
CA LEU A 375 0.60 30.24 42.38
C LEU A 375 -0.50 29.83 43.37
N TRP A 376 -1.24 28.76 43.08
CA TRP A 376 -2.21 28.18 44.02
C TRP A 376 -1.51 27.63 45.26
N PHE A 377 -0.41 26.90 45.10
CA PHE A 377 0.39 26.42 46.23
C PHE A 377 0.99 27.55 47.05
N ALA A 378 1.56 28.58 46.40
CA ALA A 378 2.08 29.74 47.09
C ALA A 378 0.98 30.49 47.87
N LEU A 379 -0.23 30.60 47.30
CA LEU A 379 -1.37 31.22 47.97
C LEU A 379 -1.83 30.40 49.18
N LEU A 380 -1.89 29.08 49.07
CA LEU A 380 -2.20 28.19 50.18
C LEU A 380 -1.13 28.25 51.28
N ALA A 381 0.15 28.26 50.92
CA ALA A 381 1.27 28.36 51.86
C ALA A 381 1.24 29.70 52.64
N LEU A 382 1.03 30.82 51.95
CA LEU A 382 0.87 32.13 52.59
C LEU A 382 -0.39 32.20 53.46
N THR A 383 -1.46 31.49 53.09
CA THR A 383 -2.68 31.39 53.88
C THR A 383 -2.46 30.56 55.15
N ALA A 384 -1.69 29.47 55.07
CA ALA A 384 -1.28 28.68 56.24
C ALA A 384 -0.41 29.53 57.19
N LEU A 385 0.61 30.19 56.64
CA LEU A 385 1.55 31.03 57.38
C LEU A 385 0.82 32.18 58.10
N ALA A 386 -0.14 32.83 57.44
CA ALA A 386 -0.94 33.91 58.02
C ALA A 386 -1.76 33.49 59.25
N ARG A 387 -2.09 32.20 59.41
CA ARG A 387 -2.81 31.66 60.58
C ARG A 387 -1.93 31.30 61.76
N VAL A 388 -0.64 31.07 61.53
CA VAL A 388 0.31 30.64 62.56
C VAL A 388 1.10 31.82 63.12
N LEU A 389 1.34 32.88 62.33
CA LEU A 389 2.09 34.04 62.83
C LEU A 389 1.31 34.87 63.87
N PRO A 390 1.97 35.29 64.97
CA PRO A 390 1.40 36.24 65.92
C PRO A 390 1.29 37.65 65.32
N ALA A 391 0.39 38.46 65.88
CA ALA A 391 0.13 39.86 65.53
C ALA A 391 1.42 40.70 65.53
N SER A 392 2.03 40.84 64.36
CA SER A 392 3.35 41.47 64.17
C SER A 392 3.42 42.19 62.83
N ARG A 393 4.41 43.08 62.68
CA ARG A 393 4.70 43.75 61.39
C ARG A 393 5.00 42.75 60.27
N ALA A 394 5.60 41.62 60.60
CA ALA A 394 5.84 40.51 59.68
C ALA A 394 4.53 39.87 59.20
N GLN A 395 3.59 39.59 60.10
CA GLN A 395 2.26 39.08 59.72
C GLN A 395 1.52 40.04 58.78
N ALA A 396 1.58 41.35 59.06
CA ALA A 396 0.99 42.37 58.19
C ALA A 396 1.69 42.49 56.83
N ALA A 397 2.98 42.16 56.73
CA ALA A 397 3.71 42.08 55.46
C ALA A 397 3.29 40.84 54.66
N PHE A 398 3.27 39.64 55.29
CA PHE A 398 2.81 38.41 54.65
C PHE A 398 1.35 38.47 54.20
N ALA A 399 0.47 39.11 54.99
CA ALA A 399 -0.92 39.31 54.59
C ALA A 399 -1.04 40.19 53.33
N ARG A 400 -0.18 41.22 53.19
CA ARG A 400 -0.11 42.05 51.97
C ARG A 400 0.44 41.25 50.78
N VAL A 401 1.47 40.43 50.97
CA VAL A 401 2.00 39.54 49.92
C VAL A 401 0.94 38.53 49.47
N ARG A 402 0.18 37.95 50.41
CA ARG A 402 -0.94 37.05 50.11
C ARG A 402 -2.03 37.74 49.27
N GLN A 403 -2.40 38.96 49.62
CA GLN A 403 -3.37 39.74 48.84
C GLN A 403 -2.84 40.12 47.46
N ALA A 404 -1.56 40.49 47.35
CA ALA A 404 -0.91 40.77 46.07
C ALA A 404 -0.88 39.52 45.18
N LEU A 405 -0.59 38.35 45.74
CA LEU A 405 -0.61 37.08 45.02
C LEU A 405 -2.03 36.69 44.60
N ALA A 406 -3.04 36.87 45.47
CA ALA A 406 -4.44 36.63 45.11
C ALA A 406 -4.91 37.58 44.00
N LEU A 407 -4.47 38.85 44.02
CA LEU A 407 -4.74 39.81 42.95
C LEU A 407 -4.06 39.41 41.64
N LEU A 408 -2.80 38.99 41.68
CA LEU A 408 -2.09 38.47 40.51
C LEU A 408 -2.84 37.27 39.91
N LEU A 409 -3.26 36.31 40.76
CA LEU A 409 -4.03 35.15 40.32
C LEU A 409 -5.38 35.57 39.74
N ALA A 410 -6.05 36.58 40.32
CA ALA A 410 -7.30 37.13 39.79
C ALA A 410 -7.11 37.79 38.41
N LEU A 411 -6.00 38.50 38.18
CA LEU A 411 -5.68 39.10 36.89
C LEU A 411 -5.40 38.03 35.82
N LEU A 412 -4.64 36.99 36.16
CA LEU A 412 -4.41 35.85 35.26
C LEU A 412 -5.71 35.09 35.00
N LEU A 413 -6.54 34.90 36.03
CA LEU A 413 -7.85 34.28 35.90
C LEU A 413 -8.79 35.12 35.02
N LEU A 414 -8.71 36.45 35.06
CA LEU A 414 -9.50 37.32 34.19
C LEU A 414 -9.10 37.16 32.73
N ALA A 415 -7.80 37.11 32.44
CA ALA A 415 -7.31 36.84 31.08
C ALA A 415 -7.78 35.45 30.59
N PHE A 416 -7.64 34.43 31.44
CA PHE A 416 -8.17 33.09 31.18
C PHE A 416 -9.69 33.09 30.98
N ALA A 417 -10.45 33.85 31.78
CA ALA A 417 -11.91 33.96 31.68
C ALA A 417 -12.33 34.52 30.32
N VAL A 418 -11.67 35.58 29.84
CA VAL A 418 -11.92 36.17 28.52
C VAL A 418 -11.69 35.12 27.43
N GLN A 419 -10.59 34.37 27.51
CA GLN A 419 -10.29 33.31 26.55
C GLN A 419 -11.33 32.17 26.60
N GLN A 420 -11.66 31.64 27.78
CA GLN A 420 -12.62 30.54 27.92
C GLN A 420 -14.04 30.93 27.47
N VAL A 421 -14.46 32.18 27.71
CA VAL A 421 -15.76 32.70 27.22
C VAL A 421 -15.72 32.90 25.70
N ARG A 422 -14.60 33.36 25.14
CA ARG A 422 -14.46 33.48 23.67
C ARG A 422 -14.52 32.11 22.99
N GLU A 423 -13.77 31.13 23.49
CA GLU A 423 -13.75 29.78 22.93
C GLU A 423 -15.07 29.02 23.13
N SER A 424 -15.88 29.37 24.14
CA SER A 424 -17.19 28.74 24.34
C SER A 424 -18.26 29.29 23.41
N ILE A 425 -18.13 30.55 22.97
CA ILE A 425 -19.01 31.18 21.97
C ILE A 425 -18.51 30.85 20.55
N TYR A 426 -17.19 30.89 20.34
CA TYR A 426 -16.53 30.67 19.06
C TYR A 426 -15.45 29.58 19.21
N PRO A 427 -15.83 28.30 19.05
CA PRO A 427 -14.89 27.19 19.17
C PRO A 427 -13.73 27.24 18.16
N SER A 428 -13.91 27.95 17.03
CA SER A 428 -12.88 28.19 16.01
C SER A 428 -11.67 28.99 16.53
N LEU A 429 -11.67 29.48 17.77
CA LEU A 429 -10.56 30.20 18.37
C LEU A 429 -9.65 29.32 19.25
N GLU A 430 -9.92 28.02 19.37
CA GLU A 430 -9.14 27.11 20.24
C GLU A 430 -7.67 26.92 19.83
N GLN A 431 -7.29 27.29 18.60
CA GLN A 431 -5.91 27.25 18.11
C GLN A 431 -5.49 28.66 17.69
N ASP A 432 -4.52 29.23 18.40
CA ASP A 432 -3.85 30.46 17.98
C ASP A 432 -2.95 30.12 16.78
N GLY A 433 -3.33 30.60 15.59
CA GLY A 433 -2.46 30.58 14.41
C GLY A 433 -2.46 29.29 13.61
N LEU A 434 -3.59 28.93 12.98
CA LEU A 434 -3.49 28.18 11.73
C LEU A 434 -2.85 29.09 10.66
N PRO A 435 -1.74 28.71 10.02
CA PRO A 435 -1.53 29.15 8.65
C PRO A 435 -2.73 28.65 7.85
N ALA A 436 -3.30 29.52 7.01
CA ALA A 436 -4.33 29.11 6.06
C ALA A 436 -3.90 27.78 5.42
N ALA A 437 -4.78 26.77 5.49
CA ALA A 437 -4.61 25.53 4.75
C ALA A 437 -4.18 25.93 3.34
N SER A 438 -3.01 25.44 2.92
CA SER A 438 -2.32 25.79 1.68
C SER A 438 -3.28 26.23 0.57
N ALA A 439 -3.54 27.54 0.49
CA ALA A 439 -3.78 28.13 -0.80
C ALA A 439 -2.50 27.81 -1.56
N ALA A 440 -2.59 26.95 -2.58
CA ALA A 440 -1.52 26.80 -3.54
C ALA A 440 -1.05 28.23 -3.86
N GLU A 441 0.20 28.54 -3.53
CA GLU A 441 0.80 29.79 -3.99
C GLU A 441 0.50 29.84 -5.49
N PRO A 442 -0.14 30.90 -6.01
CA PRO A 442 -0.12 31.10 -7.44
C PRO A 442 1.36 31.21 -7.79
N VAL A 443 1.89 30.17 -8.46
CA VAL A 443 3.16 30.29 -9.17
C VAL A 443 3.03 31.59 -9.96
N PRO A 444 3.87 32.61 -9.72
CA PRO A 444 3.77 33.84 -10.48
C PRO A 444 3.89 33.43 -11.94
N ALA A 445 2.83 33.71 -12.71
CA ALA A 445 2.83 33.47 -14.13
C ALA A 445 4.14 34.06 -14.69
N PRO A 446 4.96 33.30 -15.42
CA PRO A 446 6.08 33.90 -16.11
C PRO A 446 5.49 35.01 -16.97
N MET A 447 5.96 36.24 -16.74
CA MET A 447 5.66 37.37 -17.61
C MET A 447 5.92 36.91 -19.04
N VAL A 448 4.88 36.88 -19.85
CA VAL A 448 4.98 36.61 -21.27
C VAL A 448 5.71 37.80 -21.87
N GLU A 449 7.02 37.62 -22.05
CA GLU A 449 7.81 38.43 -22.97
C GLU A 449 7.26 38.18 -24.37
N ALA A 450 6.87 39.25 -25.05
CA ALA A 450 6.33 39.19 -26.40
C ALA A 450 7.33 38.49 -27.34
N PRO A 451 6.91 37.51 -28.16
CA PRO A 451 7.84 36.87 -29.08
C PRO A 451 8.18 37.84 -30.21
N ALA A 452 9.47 38.17 -30.29
CA ALA A 452 10.07 38.79 -31.46
C ALA A 452 9.88 37.86 -32.66
N VAL A 453 9.35 38.43 -33.73
CA VAL A 453 9.14 37.80 -35.02
C VAL A 453 10.50 37.44 -35.61
N MET A 454 10.80 36.14 -35.74
CA MET A 454 11.88 35.66 -36.60
C MET A 454 11.29 34.67 -37.60
N SER A 455 11.17 35.14 -38.83
CA SER A 455 10.81 34.35 -40.00
C SER A 455 11.98 33.44 -40.34
N GLU A 456 11.80 32.13 -40.18
CA GLU A 456 12.72 31.14 -40.73
C GLU A 456 12.00 30.25 -41.75
N ARG A 457 12.62 30.18 -42.92
CA ARG A 457 12.14 29.58 -44.17
C ARG A 457 11.96 28.07 -44.01
N VAL A 458 10.76 27.58 -44.31
CA VAL A 458 10.53 26.15 -44.55
C VAL A 458 10.83 25.83 -46.02
N ALA A 459 11.92 25.10 -46.25
CA ALA A 459 12.14 24.35 -47.48
C ALA A 459 11.43 22.98 -47.39
N PRO A 460 10.85 22.44 -48.48
CA PRO A 460 10.12 21.19 -48.42
C PRO A 460 11.08 19.99 -48.49
N ALA A 461 11.33 19.34 -47.36
CA ALA A 461 12.01 18.06 -47.31
C ALA A 461 11.00 16.92 -47.56
N ARG A 462 11.02 16.41 -48.79
CA ARG A 462 10.37 15.19 -49.25
C ARG A 462 11.00 13.99 -48.52
N ALA A 463 10.34 13.49 -47.47
CA ALA A 463 10.72 12.23 -46.81
C ALA A 463 9.75 11.11 -47.21
N LYS A 464 10.34 10.09 -47.81
CA LYS A 464 9.70 8.86 -48.30
C LYS A 464 9.07 8.08 -47.15
N SER A 465 7.82 7.67 -47.34
CA SER A 465 7.18 6.63 -46.54
C SER A 465 7.97 5.31 -46.63
N PRO A 466 8.37 4.68 -45.52
CA PRO A 466 8.59 3.25 -45.50
C PRO A 466 7.21 2.58 -45.38
N ALA A 467 6.90 1.72 -46.34
CA ALA A 467 5.77 0.82 -46.24
C ALA A 467 5.89 -0.02 -44.97
N ALA A 468 4.82 -0.02 -44.17
CA ALA A 468 4.68 -0.90 -43.03
C ALA A 468 4.80 -2.37 -43.50
N PRO A 469 5.59 -3.23 -42.83
CA PRO A 469 5.53 -4.65 -43.06
C PRO A 469 4.15 -5.17 -42.62
N ALA A 470 3.56 -6.04 -43.43
CA ALA A 470 2.32 -6.75 -43.12
C ALA A 470 2.42 -7.42 -41.73
N PRO A 471 1.33 -7.41 -40.93
CA PRO A 471 1.34 -8.01 -39.60
C PRO A 471 1.63 -9.51 -39.72
N ARG A 472 2.71 -9.94 -39.08
CA ARG A 472 2.97 -11.36 -38.80
C ARG A 472 1.88 -11.84 -37.86
N TYR A 473 1.10 -12.83 -38.28
CA TYR A 473 0.31 -13.64 -37.36
C TYR A 473 1.28 -14.45 -36.49
N GLY A 474 1.51 -13.98 -35.27
CA GLY A 474 2.32 -14.66 -34.25
C GLY A 474 2.42 -13.78 -33.01
N ALA A 475 1.86 -14.26 -31.89
CA ALA A 475 1.73 -13.62 -30.57
C ALA A 475 0.59 -12.58 -30.42
N LEU A 476 -0.66 -13.05 -30.52
CA LEU A 476 -1.81 -12.42 -29.86
C LEU A 476 -2.15 -13.23 -28.60
N ALA A 477 -1.50 -12.97 -27.46
CA ALA A 477 -1.99 -13.37 -26.14
C ALA A 477 -1.07 -12.83 -25.02
N THR A 478 -1.05 -11.52 -24.79
CA THR A 478 -0.53 -10.99 -23.51
C THR A 478 -1.41 -9.91 -22.88
N ASP A 479 -2.61 -9.62 -23.43
CA ASP A 479 -3.44 -8.53 -22.90
C ASP A 479 -4.96 -8.78 -22.99
N SER A 480 -5.39 -10.02 -22.72
CA SER A 480 -6.82 -10.41 -22.67
C SER A 480 -7.44 -10.19 -21.27
N LEU A 481 -6.62 -10.25 -20.22
CA LEU A 481 -7.06 -10.09 -18.82
C LEU A 481 -7.28 -8.62 -18.39
N SER A 482 -6.73 -7.66 -19.14
CA SER A 482 -6.75 -6.21 -18.84
C SER A 482 -7.94 -5.45 -19.45
N ARG A 483 -8.81 -6.13 -20.21
CA ARG A 483 -9.98 -5.48 -20.79
C ARG A 483 -11.06 -5.25 -19.73
N ILE A 484 -11.38 -3.99 -19.51
CA ILE A 484 -12.36 -3.51 -18.53
C ILE A 484 -13.78 -3.85 -18.99
N ASP A 485 -14.61 -4.33 -18.06
CA ASP A 485 -16.04 -4.54 -18.31
C ASP A 485 -16.76 -3.19 -18.49
N PRO A 486 -17.38 -2.90 -19.65
CA PRO A 486 -18.08 -1.64 -19.88
C PRO A 486 -19.30 -1.41 -18.96
N ALA A 487 -19.82 -2.46 -18.30
CA ALA A 487 -20.88 -2.33 -17.31
C ALA A 487 -20.35 -2.04 -15.89
N ALA A 488 -19.05 -2.16 -15.65
CA ALA A 488 -18.44 -1.89 -14.34
C ALA A 488 -18.30 -0.38 -14.12
N GLN A 489 -19.21 0.18 -13.31
CA GLN A 489 -19.09 1.57 -12.86
C GLN A 489 -18.10 1.65 -11.71
N VAL A 490 -17.08 2.49 -11.88
CA VAL A 490 -16.07 2.74 -10.86
C VAL A 490 -16.55 3.88 -9.96
N GLN A 491 -16.57 3.66 -8.65
CA GLN A 491 -17.05 4.66 -7.70
C GLN A 491 -15.94 5.69 -7.39
N THR A 492 -16.31 6.97 -7.34
CA THR A 492 -15.39 8.10 -7.13
C THR A 492 -15.20 8.49 -5.66
N GLY A 493 -15.89 7.82 -4.73
CA GLY A 493 -15.72 8.02 -3.29
C GLY A 493 -16.69 9.03 -2.67
N PRO A 494 -16.72 9.14 -1.32
CA PRO A 494 -17.59 10.06 -0.61
C PRO A 494 -17.06 11.52 -0.56
N GLY A 495 -15.91 11.79 -1.19
CA GLY A 495 -15.12 13.01 -1.00
C GLY A 495 -14.32 12.97 0.31
N LEU A 496 -13.09 13.47 0.29
CA LEU A 496 -12.23 13.53 1.49
C LEU A 496 -12.16 14.96 2.04
N PRO A 497 -12.50 15.18 3.32
CA PRO A 497 -12.26 16.46 3.96
C PRO A 497 -10.76 16.80 4.01
N THR A 498 -10.41 18.05 3.74
CA THR A 498 -9.02 18.54 3.72
C THR A 498 -8.64 19.36 4.95
N TRP A 499 -9.61 19.68 5.81
CA TRP A 499 -9.36 20.44 7.04
C TRP A 499 -8.59 19.62 8.07
N SER A 500 -7.83 20.32 8.90
CA SER A 500 -7.20 19.80 10.12
C SER A 500 -7.39 20.80 11.25
N TRP A 501 -7.59 20.28 12.47
CA TRP A 501 -7.75 21.10 13.67
C TRP A 501 -7.06 20.41 14.84
N ARG A 502 -7.80 19.73 15.73
CA ARG A 502 -7.21 18.86 16.76
C ARG A 502 -7.06 17.44 16.21
N SER A 503 -5.82 17.00 16.06
CA SER A 503 -5.47 15.64 15.66
C SER A 503 -5.06 14.79 16.86
N HIS A 504 -5.60 13.58 16.94
CA HIS A 504 -5.26 12.58 17.95
C HIS A 504 -4.65 11.35 17.28
N ALA A 505 -3.45 10.95 17.69
CA ALA A 505 -2.80 9.74 17.20
C ALA A 505 -3.27 8.53 18.02
N LEU A 506 -3.77 7.51 17.33
CA LEU A 506 -4.22 6.25 17.90
C LEU A 506 -3.33 5.13 17.35
N SER A 507 -2.72 4.34 18.22
CA SER A 507 -1.83 3.25 17.80
C SER A 507 -2.13 1.96 18.55
N TRP A 508 -2.06 0.83 17.85
CA TRP A 508 -2.25 -0.50 18.40
C TRP A 508 -0.90 -1.22 18.53
N SER A 509 -0.68 -1.90 19.65
CA SER A 509 0.52 -2.70 19.89
C SER A 509 0.25 -4.16 19.48
N GLY A 510 0.67 -4.52 18.27
CA GLY A 510 0.50 -5.87 17.71
C GLY A 510 -0.63 -5.96 16.68
N PRO A 511 -0.90 -7.19 16.18
CA PRO A 511 -1.88 -7.41 15.13
C PRO A 511 -3.31 -7.10 15.60
N VAL A 512 -4.08 -6.47 14.71
CA VAL A 512 -5.47 -6.06 14.90
C VAL A 512 -6.36 -7.03 14.13
N THR A 513 -7.19 -7.79 14.83
CA THR A 513 -8.15 -8.72 14.22
C THR A 513 -9.46 -8.00 13.85
N PRO A 514 -10.28 -8.57 12.94
CA PRO A 514 -11.55 -7.97 12.51
C PRO A 514 -12.55 -7.70 13.66
N GLU A 515 -12.45 -8.44 14.76
CA GLU A 515 -13.35 -8.34 15.91
C GLU A 515 -12.97 -7.22 16.89
N GLN A 516 -11.75 -6.67 16.79
CA GLN A 516 -11.34 -5.57 17.66
C GLN A 516 -12.16 -4.32 17.36
N ALA A 517 -12.67 -3.68 18.40
CA ALA A 517 -13.46 -2.46 18.32
C ALA A 517 -12.64 -1.22 18.72
N LEU A 518 -13.08 -0.07 18.21
CA LEU A 518 -12.65 1.28 18.52
C LEU A 518 -13.87 2.05 19.03
N ASP A 519 -13.85 2.42 20.31
CA ASP A 519 -14.90 3.21 20.95
C ASP A 519 -14.37 4.60 21.29
N LEU A 520 -14.96 5.63 20.69
CA LEU A 520 -14.55 7.02 20.84
C LEU A 520 -15.50 7.76 21.80
N TRP A 521 -14.97 8.24 22.91
CA TRP A 521 -15.73 9.03 23.88
C TRP A 521 -15.53 10.51 23.59
N LEU A 522 -16.46 11.07 22.82
CA LEU A 522 -16.37 12.43 22.30
C LEU A 522 -17.32 13.36 23.03
N LEU A 523 -16.83 14.53 23.45
CA LEU A 523 -17.67 15.63 23.90
C LEU A 523 -18.00 16.56 22.72
N PRO A 524 -19.28 16.82 22.45
CA PRO A 524 -19.69 17.79 21.46
C PRO A 524 -19.37 19.24 21.91
N PRO A 525 -19.35 20.22 20.98
CA PRO A 525 -18.97 21.60 21.27
C PRO A 525 -19.70 22.23 22.45
N TRP A 526 -21.01 22.01 22.56
CA TRP A 526 -21.81 22.56 23.67
C TRP A 526 -21.44 21.98 25.03
N ALA A 527 -21.06 20.70 25.09
CA ALA A 527 -20.69 20.03 26.34
C ALA A 527 -19.29 20.47 26.77
N THR A 528 -18.37 20.60 25.81
CA THR A 528 -17.04 21.19 26.04
C THR A 528 -17.17 22.64 26.54
N ALA A 529 -18.03 23.45 25.90
CA ALA A 529 -18.30 24.81 26.32
C ALA A 529 -18.84 24.88 27.77
N LEU A 530 -19.80 24.01 28.12
CA LEU A 530 -20.35 23.92 29.48
C LEU A 530 -19.28 23.55 30.50
N LEU A 531 -18.40 22.59 30.19
CA LEU A 531 -17.30 22.20 31.08
C LEU A 531 -16.26 23.32 31.27
N LYS A 532 -15.93 24.06 30.20
CA LYS A 532 -15.04 25.23 30.28
C LYS A 532 -15.62 26.30 31.20
N LEU A 533 -16.91 26.65 31.01
CA LEU A 533 -17.60 27.64 31.84
C LEU A 533 -17.78 27.18 33.29
N ALA A 534 -18.09 25.90 33.51
CA ALA A 534 -18.17 25.32 34.85
C ALA A 534 -16.81 25.32 35.56
N GLY A 535 -15.74 24.90 34.88
CA GLY A 535 -14.37 24.94 35.39
C GLY A 535 -13.95 26.37 35.75
N LEU A 536 -14.24 27.35 34.90
CA LEU A 536 -13.97 28.76 35.16
C LEU A 536 -14.73 29.27 36.40
N ALA A 537 -16.02 28.96 36.51
CA ALA A 537 -16.85 29.37 37.65
C ALA A 537 -16.33 28.76 38.96
N LEU A 538 -16.00 27.45 38.95
CA LEU A 538 -15.42 26.76 40.11
C LEU A 538 -14.07 27.35 40.50
N LEU A 539 -13.22 27.69 39.53
CA LEU A 539 -11.91 28.28 39.76
C LEU A 539 -12.02 29.70 40.36
N ALA A 540 -12.96 30.52 39.88
CA ALA A 540 -13.25 31.82 40.46
C ALA A 540 -13.80 31.73 41.89
N LEU A 541 -14.71 30.79 42.16
CA LEU A 541 -15.21 30.52 43.50
C LEU A 541 -14.11 30.00 44.43
N ALA A 542 -13.22 29.14 43.93
CA ALA A 542 -12.07 28.64 44.69
C ALA A 542 -11.10 29.77 45.05
N LEU A 543 -10.81 30.68 44.12
CA LEU A 543 -9.97 31.85 44.39
C LEU A 543 -10.59 32.74 45.47
N GLY A 544 -11.89 33.05 45.35
CA GLY A 544 -12.62 33.83 46.37
C GLY A 544 -12.55 33.18 47.76
N ALA A 545 -12.77 31.85 47.82
CA ALA A 545 -12.74 31.10 49.07
C ALA A 545 -11.34 31.06 49.71
N VAL A 546 -10.28 30.84 48.92
CA VAL A 546 -8.89 30.82 49.41
C VAL A 546 -8.40 32.23 49.77
N ALA A 547 -8.85 33.26 49.06
CA ALA A 547 -8.53 34.66 49.38
C ALA A 547 -9.20 35.15 50.68
N GLY A 548 -10.26 34.48 51.14
CA GLY A 548 -10.94 34.74 52.41
C GLY A 548 -12.33 35.37 52.28
N TRP A 549 -12.98 35.28 51.12
CA TRP A 549 -14.37 35.73 50.93
C TRP A 549 -15.36 34.69 51.46
N THR A 550 -16.44 35.14 52.09
CA THR A 550 -17.49 34.25 52.61
C THR A 550 -18.37 33.73 51.48
N LEU A 551 -18.24 32.44 51.17
CA LEU A 551 -19.12 31.76 50.22
C LEU A 551 -20.58 31.73 50.75
N PRO A 552 -21.60 31.93 49.89
CA PRO A 552 -23.00 31.75 50.27
C PRO A 552 -23.28 30.28 50.65
N ARG A 553 -23.95 30.05 51.79
CA ARG A 553 -24.25 28.70 52.29
C ARG A 553 -25.47 28.11 51.56
N THR A 554 -25.26 27.20 50.62
CA THR A 554 -26.32 26.35 50.06
C THR A 554 -26.11 24.91 50.52
N GLY A 555 -27.12 24.33 51.17
CA GLY A 555 -27.07 22.96 51.71
C GLY A 555 -27.47 21.93 50.65
N LEU A 556 -26.53 21.09 50.22
CA LEU A 556 -26.84 19.84 49.53
C LEU A 556 -26.33 18.66 50.37
N ARG A 557 -27.21 17.65 50.51
CA ARG A 557 -27.01 16.42 51.27
C ARG A 557 -26.26 15.39 50.41
N HIS A 558 -25.29 14.70 51.01
CA HIS A 558 -24.45 13.71 50.34
C HIS A 558 -25.11 12.32 50.31
N ALA A 559 -25.08 11.65 49.16
CA ALA A 559 -25.19 10.20 49.04
C ALA A 559 -23.89 9.68 48.42
N GLY A 560 -23.35 8.62 49.03
CA GLY A 560 -21.98 8.16 48.84
C GLY A 560 -21.71 7.37 47.56
N LEU A 561 -20.44 7.36 47.17
CA LEU A 561 -19.83 6.40 46.26
C LEU A 561 -18.31 6.48 46.48
N ALA A 562 -17.82 5.71 47.45
CA ALA A 562 -16.39 5.65 47.79
C ALA A 562 -16.02 4.29 48.36
N THR A 563 -16.34 3.20 47.66
CA THR A 563 -15.93 1.84 48.01
C THR A 563 -15.87 0.94 46.78
N LEU A 564 -14.93 1.20 45.84
CA LEU A 564 -14.59 0.24 44.78
C LEU A 564 -13.23 0.53 44.10
N LEU A 565 -12.24 1.00 44.87
CA LEU A 565 -10.92 1.38 44.31
C LEU A 565 -9.73 0.90 45.18
N LEU A 566 -9.94 -0.16 45.96
CA LEU A 566 -8.93 -0.73 46.87
C LEU A 566 -9.06 -2.26 46.91
N ALA A 567 -8.73 -2.94 45.81
CA ALA A 567 -8.59 -4.40 45.82
C ALA A 567 -7.73 -5.02 44.71
N VAL A 568 -7.04 -4.27 43.84
CA VAL A 568 -6.15 -4.89 42.85
C VAL A 568 -4.89 -4.05 42.68
N LEU A 569 -3.99 -4.12 43.66
CA LEU A 569 -2.63 -3.59 43.59
C LEU A 569 -1.78 -4.36 44.61
N CYS A 570 -1.36 -5.57 44.24
CA CYS A 570 -0.19 -6.25 44.79
C CYS A 570 0.12 -7.48 43.93
N GLY A 571 1.22 -7.41 43.18
CA GLY A 571 1.75 -8.56 42.44
C GLY A 571 2.69 -8.15 41.32
N ALA A 572 3.93 -7.83 41.65
CA ALA A 572 5.05 -7.76 40.70
C ALA A 572 6.14 -8.74 41.16
N PRO A 573 6.86 -9.37 40.22
CA PRO A 573 8.28 -9.61 40.41
C PRO A 573 9.13 -9.08 39.22
N ALA A 574 10.39 -8.80 39.54
CA ALA A 574 11.39 -8.06 38.77
C ALA A 574 12.01 -8.83 37.58
N PRO A 575 12.64 -8.13 36.61
CA PRO A 575 13.39 -8.74 35.49
C PRO A 575 14.90 -8.86 35.79
N ALA A 576 15.55 -9.83 35.14
CA ALA A 576 17.01 -9.99 35.07
C ALA A 576 17.48 -10.07 33.61
N ASP A 577 18.66 -9.50 33.40
CA ASP A 577 19.56 -9.35 32.24
C ASP A 577 19.47 -10.29 31.02
N ALA A 578 19.71 -9.73 29.83
CA ALA A 578 20.77 -10.17 28.90
C ALA A 578 20.91 -9.22 27.69
N ALA A 579 22.16 -8.87 27.34
CA ALA A 579 22.56 -7.98 26.24
C ALA A 579 22.54 -8.65 24.85
N PRO A 580 22.61 -7.85 23.76
CA PRO A 580 23.27 -8.31 22.53
C PRO A 580 24.27 -7.28 21.91
N PRO A 581 25.09 -7.71 20.93
CA PRO A 581 26.39 -7.12 20.60
C PRO A 581 26.39 -6.16 19.39
N LYS A 582 27.51 -5.43 19.25
CA LYS A 582 27.90 -4.56 18.12
C LYS A 582 28.10 -5.32 16.80
N PRO A 583 27.98 -4.62 15.66
CA PRO A 583 28.76 -4.92 14.46
C PRO A 583 29.70 -3.77 14.08
N ASP A 584 30.94 -4.11 13.72
CA ASP A 584 31.91 -3.21 13.10
C ASP A 584 32.24 -3.68 11.67
N ALA A 585 32.60 -2.67 10.87
CA ALA A 585 33.52 -2.66 9.74
C ALA A 585 33.03 -3.07 8.33
N ALA A 586 33.25 -2.10 7.45
CA ALA A 586 33.21 -2.15 6.00
C ALA A 586 34.53 -2.67 5.41
N GLU A 587 34.48 -3.26 4.21
CA GLU A 587 35.61 -3.31 3.28
C GLU A 587 35.15 -3.09 1.82
N ALA A 588 36.03 -2.39 1.08
CA ALA A 588 36.05 -2.11 -0.35
C ALA A 588 36.15 -3.41 -1.19
N GLY A 589 35.83 -3.51 -2.49
CA GLY A 589 35.97 -2.58 -3.60
C GLY A 589 37.02 -3.13 -4.59
N ALA A 590 36.58 -3.85 -5.65
CA ALA A 590 37.37 -4.15 -6.85
C ALA A 590 36.46 -4.43 -8.06
N ALA A 591 36.88 -3.98 -9.24
CA ALA A 591 36.12 -3.82 -10.49
C ALA A 591 35.98 -5.12 -11.34
N PRO A 592 35.05 -5.16 -12.34
CA PRO A 592 34.53 -6.40 -12.92
C PRO A 592 35.24 -6.87 -14.21
N TRP A 593 35.30 -8.19 -14.36
CA TRP A 593 35.53 -8.91 -15.61
C TRP A 593 34.25 -8.87 -16.48
N PRO A 594 34.32 -8.83 -17.83
CA PRO A 594 33.13 -8.73 -18.67
C PRO A 594 32.22 -9.96 -18.53
N SER A 595 30.92 -9.72 -18.46
CA SER A 595 29.91 -10.76 -18.25
C SER A 595 29.67 -11.60 -19.49
N ASP A 596 29.23 -12.84 -19.30
CA ASP A 596 28.88 -13.77 -20.39
C ASP A 596 27.91 -13.19 -21.42
N ALA A 597 27.07 -12.23 -21.00
CA ALA A 597 26.19 -11.46 -21.89
C ALA A 597 26.96 -10.64 -22.94
N GLN A 598 28.10 -10.05 -22.57
CA GLN A 598 28.95 -9.29 -23.50
C GLN A 598 29.70 -10.20 -24.49
N LEU A 599 30.11 -11.39 -24.04
CA LEU A 599 30.72 -12.41 -24.91
C LEU A 599 29.70 -13.00 -25.89
N GLN A 600 28.44 -13.21 -25.47
CA GLN A 600 27.37 -13.65 -26.36
C GLN A 600 26.98 -12.60 -27.41
N ALA A 601 26.97 -11.31 -27.04
CA ALA A 601 26.69 -10.22 -27.99
C ALA A 601 27.74 -10.10 -29.10
N LEU A 602 29.02 -10.37 -28.81
CA LEU A 602 30.10 -10.43 -29.79
C LEU A 602 30.01 -11.66 -30.70
N ARG A 603 29.61 -12.82 -30.16
CA ARG A 603 29.36 -14.04 -30.95
C ARG A 603 28.19 -13.85 -31.94
N GLY A 604 27.11 -13.20 -31.52
CA GLY A 604 25.93 -12.96 -32.35
C GLY A 604 26.20 -12.06 -33.58
N LYS A 605 27.18 -11.16 -33.50
CA LYS A 605 27.54 -10.28 -34.63
C LYS A 605 28.45 -10.95 -35.68
N LEU A 606 29.19 -12.00 -35.32
CA LEU A 606 30.17 -12.65 -36.21
C LEU A 606 29.61 -13.85 -36.99
N ALA A 607 28.43 -14.35 -36.63
CA ALA A 607 27.80 -15.53 -37.23
C ALA A 607 26.34 -15.26 -37.64
N ALA A 608 26.12 -14.25 -38.49
CA ALA A 608 24.79 -13.89 -38.96
C ALA A 608 24.21 -15.00 -39.86
N PRO A 609 23.05 -15.60 -39.51
CA PRO A 609 22.39 -16.61 -40.33
C PRO A 609 21.81 -16.02 -41.64
N PRO A 610 21.70 -16.80 -42.73
CA PRO A 610 21.03 -16.35 -43.96
C PRO A 610 19.54 -16.03 -43.74
N ASP A 611 19.03 -15.02 -44.46
CA ASP A 611 17.68 -14.46 -44.30
C ASP A 611 16.54 -15.47 -44.48
N CYS A 612 16.77 -16.56 -45.20
CA CYS A 612 15.77 -17.61 -45.45
C CYS A 612 15.54 -18.54 -44.24
N LEU A 613 16.36 -18.48 -43.18
CA LEU A 613 16.18 -19.34 -42.01
C LEU A 613 14.87 -18.95 -41.28
N PRO A 614 14.07 -19.94 -40.83
CA PRO A 614 14.37 -21.38 -40.75
C PRO A 614 14.05 -22.22 -42.00
N ARG A 615 13.45 -21.64 -43.07
CA ARG A 615 12.97 -22.38 -44.27
C ARG A 615 13.91 -22.22 -45.48
N CYS A 616 15.21 -22.30 -45.27
CA CYS A 616 16.18 -22.20 -46.36
C CYS A 616 16.22 -23.43 -47.27
N ALA A 617 15.62 -24.55 -46.88
CA ALA A 617 15.47 -25.70 -47.74
C ALA A 617 14.18 -26.48 -47.43
N GLU A 618 13.60 -27.10 -48.45
CA GLU A 618 12.42 -27.96 -48.33
C GLU A 618 12.59 -29.26 -49.11
N LEU A 619 11.86 -30.29 -48.68
CA LEU A 619 11.79 -31.59 -49.33
C LEU A 619 10.57 -31.59 -50.28
N ALA A 620 10.80 -31.30 -51.55
CA ALA A 620 9.74 -31.16 -52.54
C ALA A 620 9.04 -32.50 -52.83
N ARG A 621 9.79 -33.60 -52.91
CA ARG A 621 9.24 -34.94 -53.18
C ARG A 621 10.08 -36.03 -52.55
N LEU A 622 9.42 -37.07 -52.04
CA LEU A 622 10.06 -38.26 -51.50
C LEU A 622 9.46 -39.53 -52.12
N ILE A 623 10.30 -40.35 -52.74
CA ILE A 623 9.92 -41.67 -53.24
C ILE A 623 10.55 -42.73 -52.32
N VAL A 624 9.70 -43.56 -51.73
CA VAL A 624 10.08 -44.67 -50.84
C VAL A 624 9.99 -45.97 -51.61
N SER A 625 11.13 -46.62 -51.86
CA SER A 625 11.19 -47.90 -52.56
C SER A 625 11.69 -49.01 -51.63
N ALA A 626 10.97 -50.12 -51.53
CA ALA A 626 11.33 -51.25 -50.68
C ALA A 626 11.05 -52.59 -51.37
N ALA A 627 12.08 -53.44 -51.47
CA ALA A 627 11.97 -54.78 -52.04
C ALA A 627 12.95 -55.75 -51.35
N GLY A 628 12.42 -56.84 -50.77
CA GLY A 628 13.24 -57.81 -50.05
C GLY A 628 13.92 -57.19 -48.83
N ALA A 629 15.26 -57.19 -48.81
CA ALA A 629 16.07 -56.58 -47.74
C ALA A 629 16.56 -55.16 -48.09
N SER A 630 16.28 -54.63 -49.29
CA SER A 630 16.74 -53.31 -49.71
C SER A 630 15.66 -52.24 -49.55
N VAL A 631 16.02 -51.14 -48.89
CA VAL A 631 15.20 -49.92 -48.79
C VAL A 631 15.99 -48.74 -49.36
N GLN A 632 15.37 -48.01 -50.28
CA GLN A 632 15.92 -46.81 -50.89
C GLN A 632 14.92 -45.65 -50.80
N LEU A 633 15.42 -44.51 -50.31
CA LEU A 633 14.71 -43.23 -50.33
C LEU A 633 15.32 -42.32 -51.40
N ARG A 634 14.48 -41.78 -52.28
CA ARG A 634 14.88 -40.77 -53.27
C ARG A 634 14.16 -39.47 -52.97
N ALA A 635 14.92 -38.49 -52.50
CA ALA A 635 14.46 -37.19 -52.03
C ALA A 635 14.85 -36.09 -53.03
N GLU A 636 13.92 -35.22 -53.40
CA GLU A 636 14.18 -33.99 -54.15
C GLU A 636 14.17 -32.80 -53.19
N ILE A 637 15.31 -32.12 -53.08
CA ILE A 637 15.56 -31.07 -52.10
C ILE A 637 15.73 -29.74 -52.83
N HIS A 638 15.00 -28.71 -52.40
CA HIS A 638 15.14 -27.35 -52.91
C HIS A 638 15.77 -26.50 -51.81
N ALA A 639 16.93 -25.89 -52.05
CA ALA A 639 17.66 -25.09 -51.08
C ALA A 639 17.96 -23.68 -51.64
N GLN A 640 17.69 -22.62 -50.86
CA GLN A 640 17.90 -21.22 -51.25
C GLN A 640 19.26 -20.66 -50.81
N ALA A 641 19.93 -21.32 -49.88
CA ALA A 641 21.26 -20.96 -49.39
C ALA A 641 22.03 -22.24 -49.04
N LEU A 642 23.34 -22.12 -48.83
CA LEU A 642 24.13 -23.23 -48.28
C LEU A 642 23.64 -23.52 -46.85
N VAL A 643 22.96 -24.65 -46.67
CA VAL A 643 22.39 -25.04 -45.37
C VAL A 643 22.70 -26.49 -45.06
N ALA A 644 22.80 -26.79 -43.77
CA ALA A 644 22.88 -28.16 -43.30
C ALA A 644 21.45 -28.72 -43.20
N LEU A 645 21.18 -29.86 -43.83
CA LEU A 645 19.91 -30.57 -43.72
C LEU A 645 20.07 -31.89 -42.98
N PRO A 646 19.16 -32.21 -42.04
CA PRO A 646 19.11 -33.52 -41.42
C PRO A 646 18.62 -34.57 -42.43
N LEU A 647 19.34 -35.68 -42.57
CA LEU A 647 18.93 -36.79 -43.44
C LEU A 647 17.72 -37.54 -42.85
N PRO A 648 16.81 -38.11 -43.66
CA PRO A 648 15.82 -39.10 -43.22
C PRO A 648 16.47 -40.36 -42.60
N GLY A 649 15.77 -41.04 -41.67
CA GLY A 649 16.23 -42.31 -41.08
C GLY A 649 17.12 -42.19 -39.84
N GLN A 650 16.93 -41.15 -39.01
CA GLN A 650 17.78 -40.85 -37.84
C GLN A 650 17.49 -41.71 -36.60
N GLY A 651 17.52 -43.04 -36.74
CA GLY A 651 17.21 -43.97 -35.65
C GLY A 651 17.91 -45.31 -35.79
N SER A 652 17.65 -46.20 -34.84
CA SER A 652 18.31 -47.50 -34.74
C SER A 652 17.81 -48.59 -35.70
N GLY A 653 16.70 -48.34 -36.39
CA GLY A 653 16.07 -49.30 -37.31
C GLY A 653 16.59 -49.25 -38.75
N TRP A 654 17.06 -48.10 -39.24
CA TRP A 654 17.57 -47.96 -40.61
C TRP A 654 18.59 -46.83 -40.72
N LEU A 655 19.85 -47.18 -40.95
CA LEU A 655 20.90 -46.24 -41.30
C LEU A 655 21.18 -46.38 -42.80
N PRO A 656 21.25 -45.28 -43.56
CA PRO A 656 21.61 -45.37 -44.97
C PRO A 656 23.05 -45.87 -45.08
N GLY A 657 23.23 -47.01 -45.76
CA GLY A 657 24.55 -47.56 -46.11
C GLY A 657 25.27 -46.76 -47.20
N SER A 658 24.53 -45.93 -47.95
CA SER A 658 25.06 -44.92 -48.86
C SER A 658 24.17 -43.69 -48.92
N ALA A 659 24.78 -42.52 -49.04
CA ALA A 659 24.11 -41.24 -49.26
C ALA A 659 24.75 -40.53 -50.47
N LEU A 660 23.98 -40.36 -51.54
CA LEU A 660 24.41 -39.71 -52.77
C LEU A 660 23.63 -38.41 -52.97
N LEU A 661 24.32 -37.29 -53.13
CA LEU A 661 23.76 -36.02 -53.57
C LEU A 661 24.13 -35.81 -55.03
N ASP A 662 23.14 -35.72 -55.91
CA ASP A 662 23.32 -35.56 -57.37
C ASP A 662 24.27 -36.62 -57.97
N GLY A 663 24.18 -37.86 -57.46
CA GLY A 663 25.02 -38.98 -57.89
C GLY A 663 26.44 -39.01 -57.31
N GLN A 664 26.83 -38.02 -56.50
CA GLN A 664 28.12 -37.97 -55.81
C GLN A 664 27.97 -38.28 -54.30
N PRO A 665 28.98 -38.89 -53.64
CA PRO A 665 28.95 -39.09 -52.20
C PRO A 665 28.68 -37.79 -51.43
N ALA A 666 27.62 -37.78 -50.61
CA ALA A 666 27.23 -36.59 -49.85
C ALA A 666 28.22 -36.29 -48.71
N ALA A 667 28.55 -35.01 -48.50
CA ALA A 667 29.33 -34.57 -47.34
C ALA A 667 28.44 -34.61 -46.09
N THR A 668 28.56 -35.68 -45.30
CA THR A 668 27.75 -35.90 -44.08
C THR A 668 28.55 -35.66 -42.80
N ARG A 669 27.92 -35.09 -41.78
CA ARG A 669 28.45 -34.95 -40.42
C ARG A 669 27.45 -35.49 -39.42
N ARG A 670 27.94 -36.13 -38.35
CA ARG A 670 27.10 -36.47 -37.19
C ARG A 670 27.15 -35.36 -36.14
N ASP A 671 26.00 -34.93 -35.62
CA ASP A 671 25.93 -33.94 -34.52
C ASP A 671 26.12 -34.59 -33.14
N GLY A 672 26.14 -33.78 -32.07
CA GLY A 672 26.31 -34.27 -30.69
C GLY A 672 25.15 -35.15 -30.18
N GLU A 673 24.01 -35.13 -30.86
CA GLU A 673 22.85 -35.99 -30.60
C GLU A 673 22.85 -37.27 -31.45
N GLY A 674 23.85 -37.44 -32.34
CA GLY A 674 23.98 -38.62 -33.20
C GLY A 674 23.27 -38.52 -34.55
N ARG A 675 22.67 -37.38 -34.91
CA ARG A 675 21.95 -37.16 -36.18
C ARG A 675 22.91 -36.91 -37.34
N LEU A 676 22.65 -37.52 -38.48
CA LEU A 676 23.37 -37.30 -39.74
C LEU A 676 22.84 -36.04 -40.46
N TRP A 677 23.69 -35.04 -40.55
CA TRP A 677 23.46 -33.82 -41.32
C TRP A 677 24.24 -33.89 -42.63
N MET A 678 23.69 -33.33 -43.69
CA MET A 678 24.39 -33.13 -44.95
C MET A 678 24.45 -31.64 -45.29
N ALA A 679 25.55 -31.18 -45.87
CA ALA A 679 25.60 -29.84 -46.44
C ALA A 679 24.94 -29.85 -47.83
N VAL A 680 23.94 -28.99 -48.04
CA VAL A 680 23.28 -28.82 -49.34
C VAL A 680 23.53 -27.40 -49.85
N PRO A 681 24.17 -27.23 -51.02
CA PRO A 681 24.32 -25.93 -51.67
C PRO A 681 22.96 -25.30 -52.03
N ALA A 682 22.97 -24.02 -52.43
CA ALA A 682 21.77 -23.41 -53.00
C ALA A 682 21.47 -24.03 -54.38
N GLY A 683 20.24 -24.51 -54.60
CA GLY A 683 19.81 -25.17 -55.82
C GLY A 683 18.74 -26.25 -55.59
N VAL A 684 18.38 -26.95 -56.67
CA VAL A 684 17.56 -28.17 -56.62
C VAL A 684 18.50 -29.36 -56.70
N HIS A 685 18.39 -30.29 -55.76
CA HIS A 685 19.30 -31.40 -55.59
C HIS A 685 18.53 -32.71 -55.39
N GLN A 686 19.09 -33.82 -55.89
CA GLN A 686 18.55 -35.15 -55.69
C GLN A 686 19.39 -35.92 -54.67
N LEU A 687 18.78 -36.28 -53.56
CA LEU A 687 19.36 -37.14 -52.54
C LEU A 687 18.86 -38.58 -52.71
N VAL A 688 19.80 -39.52 -52.81
CA VAL A 688 19.51 -40.96 -52.79
C VAL A 688 20.13 -41.57 -51.56
N LEU A 689 19.29 -42.12 -50.69
CA LEU A 689 19.68 -42.89 -49.52
C LEU A 689 19.34 -44.35 -49.77
N ALA A 690 20.29 -45.26 -49.59
CA ALA A 690 20.05 -46.69 -49.69
C ALA A 690 20.63 -47.42 -48.47
N GLY A 691 19.86 -48.35 -47.89
CA GLY A 691 20.27 -49.17 -46.76
C GLY A 691 19.64 -50.56 -46.81
N ASP A 692 20.39 -51.55 -46.31
CA ASP A 692 19.93 -52.93 -46.15
C ASP A 692 19.26 -53.07 -44.77
N VAL A 693 18.04 -53.60 -44.73
CA VAL A 693 17.22 -53.80 -43.53
C VAL A 693 17.16 -55.27 -43.10
N GLY A 694 17.90 -56.16 -43.77
CA GLY A 694 17.99 -57.58 -43.45
C GLY A 694 16.63 -58.26 -43.31
N ASN A 695 16.46 -58.99 -42.21
CA ASN A 695 15.26 -59.75 -41.88
C ASN A 695 14.23 -58.96 -41.06
N ALA A 696 14.38 -57.63 -40.91
CA ALA A 696 13.46 -56.82 -40.14
C ALA A 696 12.00 -57.02 -40.64
N SER A 697 11.11 -57.24 -39.68
CA SER A 697 9.66 -57.41 -39.91
C SER A 697 8.91 -56.08 -39.96
N SER A 698 9.48 -55.02 -39.36
CA SER A 698 9.00 -53.64 -39.45
C SER A 698 10.16 -52.65 -39.43
N LEU A 699 9.97 -51.48 -40.01
CA LEU A 699 10.95 -50.43 -40.17
C LEU A 699 10.32 -49.04 -40.03
N ASP A 700 10.71 -48.30 -38.99
CA ASP A 700 10.29 -46.92 -38.81
C ASP A 700 11.35 -45.95 -39.36
N ILE A 701 10.93 -45.04 -40.23
CA ILE A 701 11.78 -44.01 -40.84
C ILE A 701 11.30 -42.64 -40.38
N ALA A 702 12.09 -41.98 -39.52
CA ALA A 702 11.87 -40.59 -39.15
C ALA A 702 12.12 -39.66 -40.36
N LEU A 703 11.24 -38.66 -40.52
CA LEU A 703 11.28 -37.64 -41.57
C LEU A 703 11.46 -36.25 -40.94
N PRO A 704 12.70 -35.80 -40.68
CA PRO A 704 12.98 -34.52 -40.02
C PRO A 704 12.44 -33.30 -40.78
N LEU A 705 12.28 -33.44 -42.09
CA LEU A 705 11.61 -32.48 -42.97
C LEU A 705 10.44 -33.22 -43.64
N PRO A 706 9.19 -32.76 -43.46
CA PRO A 706 8.05 -33.40 -44.11
C PRO A 706 8.09 -33.16 -45.63
N PRO A 707 7.97 -34.20 -46.46
CA PRO A 707 7.87 -34.02 -47.90
C PRO A 707 6.55 -33.36 -48.30
N ARG A 708 6.56 -32.53 -49.35
CA ARG A 708 5.32 -32.00 -49.94
C ARG A 708 4.51 -33.09 -50.65
N GLU A 709 5.20 -34.04 -51.28
CA GLU A 709 4.63 -35.18 -51.96
C GLU A 709 5.40 -36.45 -51.59
N LEU A 710 4.68 -37.50 -51.16
CA LEU A 710 5.24 -38.81 -50.84
C LEU A 710 4.65 -39.87 -51.77
N GLN A 711 5.52 -40.60 -52.45
CA GLN A 711 5.17 -41.73 -53.30
C GLN A 711 5.84 -43.00 -52.77
N SER A 712 5.20 -44.15 -52.93
CA SER A 712 5.73 -45.43 -52.46
C SER A 712 5.71 -46.51 -53.55
N GLU A 713 6.81 -47.24 -53.66
CA GLU A 713 7.02 -48.37 -54.56
C GLU A 713 7.43 -49.59 -53.71
N LEU A 714 6.44 -50.30 -53.18
CA LEU A 714 6.65 -51.35 -52.17
C LEU A 714 6.32 -52.73 -52.74
N LYS A 715 7.21 -53.70 -52.56
CA LYS A 715 6.99 -55.12 -52.91
C LYS A 715 7.15 -56.00 -51.68
N GLY A 716 6.03 -56.51 -51.15
CA GLY A 716 5.97 -57.32 -49.93
C GLY A 716 6.09 -56.52 -48.62
N TRP A 717 5.82 -55.21 -48.69
CA TRP A 717 5.84 -54.26 -47.58
C TRP A 717 4.59 -53.37 -47.63
N THR A 718 4.05 -53.03 -46.47
CA THR A 718 2.93 -52.10 -46.24
C THR A 718 3.44 -50.83 -45.55
N LEU A 719 2.84 -49.67 -45.86
CA LEU A 719 3.26 -48.36 -45.33
C LEU A 719 2.16 -47.73 -44.47
N ALA A 720 2.54 -47.24 -43.30
CA ALA A 720 1.69 -46.50 -42.34
C ALA A 720 2.32 -45.15 -41.99
N GLY A 721 1.52 -44.22 -41.43
CA GLY A 721 1.97 -42.88 -41.03
C GLY A 721 1.58 -41.73 -41.98
N LEU A 722 0.60 -41.95 -42.85
CA LEU A 722 0.01 -40.91 -43.71
C LEU A 722 -1.35 -40.43 -43.17
N ASP A 723 -1.61 -39.14 -43.27
CA ASP A 723 -2.93 -38.54 -42.98
C ASP A 723 -3.96 -38.84 -44.10
N PRO A 724 -5.25 -38.50 -43.93
CA PRO A 724 -6.26 -38.71 -44.97
C PRO A 724 -6.02 -37.98 -46.29
N ARG A 725 -5.06 -37.04 -46.34
CA ARG A 725 -4.63 -36.29 -47.53
C ARG A 725 -3.34 -36.85 -48.14
N GLY A 726 -2.80 -37.95 -47.60
CA GLY A 726 -1.56 -38.58 -48.06
C GLY A 726 -0.28 -37.89 -47.58
N GLN A 727 -0.33 -37.00 -46.58
CA GLN A 727 0.83 -36.29 -46.03
C GLN A 727 1.35 -36.97 -44.76
N SER A 728 2.68 -37.01 -44.58
CA SER A 728 3.31 -37.56 -43.38
C SER A 728 3.58 -36.47 -42.33
N SER A 729 3.26 -36.70 -41.06
CA SER A 729 3.45 -35.75 -39.96
C SER A 729 4.81 -35.84 -39.24
N GLY A 730 5.82 -36.48 -39.87
CA GLY A 730 7.20 -36.51 -39.37
C GLY A 730 7.85 -37.90 -39.22
N ALA A 731 7.11 -38.99 -39.47
CA ALA A 731 7.66 -40.34 -39.59
C ALA A 731 6.75 -41.23 -40.45
N ILE A 732 7.32 -42.26 -41.05
CA ILE A 732 6.60 -43.33 -41.76
C ILE A 732 7.05 -44.69 -41.26
N SER A 733 6.16 -45.66 -41.25
CA SER A 733 6.44 -47.04 -40.84
C SER A 733 6.23 -47.99 -42.01
N LEU A 734 7.17 -48.88 -42.27
CA LEU A 734 7.08 -49.98 -43.24
C LEU A 734 6.97 -51.30 -42.49
N SER A 735 5.96 -52.13 -42.76
CA SER A 735 5.81 -53.48 -42.21
C SER A 735 5.87 -54.53 -43.31
N ARG A 736 6.58 -55.64 -43.10
CA ARG A 736 6.65 -56.73 -44.06
C ARG A 736 5.37 -57.56 -43.99
N ASP A 737 4.81 -57.92 -45.14
CA ASP A 737 3.58 -58.72 -45.17
C ASP A 737 3.88 -60.15 -44.69
N ALA A 738 3.41 -60.50 -43.49
CA ALA A 738 3.42 -61.86 -42.97
C ALA A 738 2.00 -62.48 -43.08
N SER A 739 1.89 -63.63 -43.74
CA SER A 739 0.72 -64.53 -43.63
C SER A 739 0.75 -65.31 -42.31
N PRO A 740 -0.40 -65.76 -41.78
CA PRO A 740 -0.55 -66.07 -40.36
C PRO A 740 -0.18 -67.52 -40.02
N ALA A 741 0.69 -67.71 -39.04
CA ALA A 741 0.70 -68.88 -38.13
C ALA A 741 1.73 -68.65 -37.01
N GLY A 742 1.33 -68.95 -35.77
CA GLY A 742 2.13 -68.74 -34.57
C GLY A 742 3.45 -69.51 -34.58
N GLY A 743 4.49 -68.83 -34.10
CA GLY A 743 5.81 -69.37 -33.81
C GLY A 743 6.62 -68.30 -33.09
N LEU A 744 7.26 -68.69 -32.00
CA LEU A 744 8.01 -67.85 -31.06
C LEU A 744 8.85 -66.75 -31.74
N ARG A 745 8.67 -65.50 -31.29
CA ARG A 745 9.46 -64.34 -31.71
C ARG A 745 10.94 -64.59 -31.41
N ALA A 746 11.74 -64.75 -32.46
CA ALA A 746 13.19 -64.66 -32.37
C ALA A 746 13.57 -63.19 -32.08
N GLU A 747 14.37 -63.02 -31.04
CA GLU A 747 15.03 -61.79 -30.63
C GLU A 747 15.93 -61.27 -31.76
N ASP A 748 15.80 -60.00 -32.15
CA ASP A 748 16.73 -59.33 -33.07
C ASP A 748 17.00 -57.87 -32.64
N ALA A 749 18.19 -57.40 -33.00
CA ALA A 749 18.94 -56.30 -32.39
C ALA A 749 18.51 -54.87 -32.79
N GLY A 750 17.77 -54.18 -31.92
CA GLY A 750 17.58 -52.71 -31.95
C GLY A 750 18.42 -52.00 -30.87
N THR A 751 18.80 -50.74 -31.07
CA THR A 751 19.58 -50.00 -30.06
C THR A 751 18.68 -49.55 -28.89
N GLN A 752 19.26 -49.53 -27.69
CA GLN A 752 18.52 -49.39 -26.42
C GLN A 752 17.75 -48.08 -26.20
N ARG A 753 18.03 -47.01 -26.96
CA ARG A 753 17.43 -45.69 -26.69
C ARG A 753 16.00 -45.55 -27.20
N ASP A 754 15.61 -46.28 -28.24
CA ASP A 754 14.25 -46.27 -28.81
C ASP A 754 13.29 -47.23 -28.08
N ALA A 755 13.82 -48.08 -27.19
CA ALA A 755 13.05 -49.06 -26.41
C ALA A 755 12.52 -48.52 -25.06
N LEU A 756 12.89 -47.29 -24.67
CA LEU A 756 12.50 -46.69 -23.38
C LEU A 756 11.20 -45.87 -23.50
N ALA A 757 10.38 -45.91 -22.45
CA ALA A 757 9.03 -45.34 -22.50
C ALA A 757 9.03 -43.79 -22.46
N PRO A 758 8.34 -43.09 -23.40
CA PRO A 758 8.24 -41.64 -23.40
C PRO A 758 7.45 -41.12 -22.18
N LEU A 759 7.65 -39.86 -21.82
CA LEU A 759 6.89 -39.15 -20.79
C LEU A 759 6.67 -37.71 -21.20
N VAL A 760 5.44 -37.23 -21.04
CA VAL A 760 5.08 -35.83 -21.25
C VAL A 760 4.44 -35.22 -20.00
N ARG A 761 4.54 -33.90 -19.89
CA ARG A 761 3.79 -33.06 -18.96
C ARG A 761 2.76 -32.27 -19.74
N VAL A 762 1.49 -32.40 -19.36
CA VAL A 762 0.38 -31.63 -19.91
C VAL A 762 0.07 -30.49 -18.94
N GLN A 763 0.48 -29.28 -19.30
CA GLN A 763 0.24 -28.06 -18.55
C GLN A 763 -1.04 -27.39 -19.06
N ARG A 764 -2.00 -27.14 -18.18
CA ARG A 764 -3.24 -26.46 -18.51
C ARG A 764 -3.34 -25.13 -17.77
N ARG A 765 -3.30 -24.02 -18.49
CA ARG A 765 -3.48 -22.68 -17.95
C ARG A 765 -4.88 -22.17 -18.27
N LEU A 766 -5.67 -21.92 -17.24
CA LEU A 766 -7.03 -21.40 -17.33
C LEU A 766 -6.97 -19.88 -17.17
N GLU A 767 -7.37 -19.15 -18.21
CA GLU A 767 -7.39 -17.68 -18.22
C GLU A 767 -8.83 -17.18 -18.19
N LEU A 768 -9.26 -16.67 -17.03
CA LEU A 768 -10.61 -16.14 -16.81
C LEU A 768 -10.60 -14.61 -16.95
N GLY A 769 -10.68 -14.14 -18.19
CA GLY A 769 -10.84 -12.73 -18.58
C GLY A 769 -12.27 -12.40 -18.99
N LEU A 770 -12.45 -11.38 -19.85
CA LEU A 770 -13.75 -11.13 -20.50
C LEU A 770 -14.18 -12.31 -21.39
N ARG A 771 -13.20 -12.97 -22.00
CA ARG A 771 -13.34 -14.24 -22.70
C ARG A 771 -12.52 -15.27 -21.95
N TRP A 772 -13.10 -16.42 -21.66
CA TRP A 772 -12.38 -17.49 -21.00
C TRP A 772 -11.59 -18.27 -22.04
N GLN A 773 -10.32 -18.50 -21.74
CA GLN A 773 -9.39 -19.22 -22.59
C GLN A 773 -8.69 -20.31 -21.79
N LEU A 774 -8.30 -21.37 -22.48
CA LEU A 774 -7.50 -22.43 -21.90
C LEU A 774 -6.31 -22.69 -22.82
N GLN A 775 -5.11 -22.58 -22.28
CA GLN A 775 -3.86 -22.91 -22.98
C GLN A 775 -3.37 -24.25 -22.46
N THR A 776 -3.24 -25.22 -23.36
CA THR A 776 -2.68 -26.54 -23.07
C THR A 776 -1.32 -26.64 -23.71
N ARG A 777 -0.27 -26.73 -22.89
CA ARG A 777 1.11 -26.95 -23.32
C ARG A 777 1.53 -28.37 -22.98
N ILE A 778 1.91 -29.13 -24.00
CA ILE A 778 2.42 -30.49 -23.87
C ILE A 778 3.93 -30.41 -23.99
N GLU A 779 4.66 -30.87 -22.97
CA GLU A 779 6.12 -30.81 -22.90
C GLU A 779 6.68 -32.20 -22.66
N ARG A 780 7.66 -32.64 -23.46
CA ARG A 780 8.37 -33.90 -23.24
C ARG A 780 9.37 -33.73 -22.11
N ILE A 781 9.32 -34.64 -21.14
CA ILE A 781 10.20 -34.59 -19.95
C ILE A 781 11.10 -35.82 -19.81
N ALA A 782 10.90 -36.88 -20.60
CA ALA A 782 11.82 -38.02 -20.70
C ALA A 782 12.68 -37.93 -21.97
N PRO A 783 13.94 -38.45 -21.97
CA PRO A 783 14.83 -38.41 -23.14
C PRO A 783 14.31 -39.20 -24.37
N SER A 784 13.43 -40.17 -24.18
CA SER A 784 12.86 -40.98 -25.27
C SER A 784 12.09 -40.11 -26.27
N ARG A 785 12.50 -40.17 -27.56
CA ARG A 785 11.84 -39.48 -28.69
C ARG A 785 10.80 -40.35 -29.41
N ALA A 786 10.40 -41.46 -28.79
CA ALA A 786 9.34 -42.31 -29.32
C ALA A 786 8.04 -41.49 -29.52
N PRO A 787 7.33 -41.70 -30.65
CA PRO A 787 6.06 -41.03 -30.89
C PRO A 787 5.03 -41.45 -29.84
N LEU A 788 4.29 -40.47 -29.32
CA LEU A 788 3.31 -40.67 -28.24
C LEU A 788 1.99 -39.97 -28.59
N ARG A 789 0.87 -40.67 -28.39
CA ARG A 789 -0.45 -40.03 -28.40
C ARG A 789 -0.75 -39.48 -27.00
N VAL A 790 -0.85 -38.16 -26.88
CA VAL A 790 -1.16 -37.47 -25.62
C VAL A 790 -2.65 -37.19 -25.55
N ARG A 791 -3.30 -37.47 -24.41
CA ARG A 791 -4.77 -37.32 -24.24
C ARG A 791 -5.10 -36.46 -23.02
N TRP A 792 -6.09 -35.59 -23.11
CA TRP A 792 -6.58 -34.81 -21.96
C TRP A 792 -8.09 -34.60 -22.01
N ALA A 793 -8.73 -34.53 -20.84
CA ALA A 793 -10.18 -34.36 -20.71
C ALA A 793 -10.61 -32.91 -20.94
N LEU A 794 -11.51 -32.64 -21.88
CA LEU A 794 -12.01 -31.28 -22.10
C LEU A 794 -12.97 -30.85 -20.99
N LEU A 795 -12.93 -29.56 -20.63
CA LEU A 795 -13.91 -28.99 -19.71
C LEU A 795 -15.28 -28.83 -20.40
N PRO A 796 -16.40 -28.85 -19.65
CA PRO A 796 -17.71 -28.54 -20.22
C PRO A 796 -17.70 -27.17 -20.91
N GLY A 797 -18.07 -27.14 -22.21
CA GLY A 797 -18.05 -25.91 -23.00
C GLY A 797 -16.67 -25.47 -23.51
N GLU A 798 -15.62 -26.30 -23.36
CA GLU A 798 -14.33 -26.10 -23.99
C GLU A 798 -14.39 -26.46 -25.48
N ALA A 799 -13.91 -25.55 -26.34
CA ALA A 799 -13.81 -25.74 -27.79
C ALA A 799 -12.37 -25.53 -28.25
N VAL A 800 -11.78 -26.59 -28.80
CA VAL A 800 -10.40 -26.59 -29.32
C VAL A 800 -10.40 -26.09 -30.77
N GLY A 801 -9.58 -25.08 -31.07
CA GLY A 801 -9.48 -24.48 -32.41
C GLY A 801 -8.34 -25.01 -33.28
N ASP A 802 -7.50 -25.91 -32.75
CA ASP A 802 -6.31 -26.42 -33.44
C ASP A 802 -6.62 -27.65 -34.30
N ALA A 803 -6.32 -27.59 -35.60
CA ALA A 803 -6.57 -28.66 -36.55
C ALA A 803 -5.75 -29.94 -36.32
N ARG A 804 -4.67 -29.87 -35.52
CA ARG A 804 -3.85 -31.05 -35.16
C ARG A 804 -4.50 -31.91 -34.08
N VAL A 805 -5.49 -31.37 -33.36
CA VAL A 805 -6.12 -32.03 -32.22
C VAL A 805 -7.38 -32.77 -32.66
N THR A 806 -7.48 -34.05 -32.28
CA THR A 806 -8.68 -34.86 -32.48
C THR A 806 -9.49 -34.90 -31.20
N VAL A 807 -10.77 -34.53 -31.27
CA VAL A 807 -11.70 -34.51 -30.13
C VAL A 807 -12.74 -35.61 -30.27
N GLU A 808 -12.84 -36.49 -29.29
CA GLU A 808 -13.80 -37.59 -29.27
C GLU A 808 -14.29 -37.87 -27.84
N GLY A 809 -15.61 -37.93 -27.62
CA GLY A 809 -16.19 -38.28 -26.32
C GLY A 809 -15.79 -37.37 -25.15
N GLY A 810 -15.54 -36.08 -25.40
CA GLY A 810 -15.06 -35.13 -24.38
C GLY A 810 -13.57 -35.24 -24.05
N MET A 811 -12.82 -36.06 -24.79
CA MET A 811 -11.36 -36.15 -24.68
C MET A 811 -10.71 -35.56 -25.93
N ALA A 812 -9.69 -34.73 -25.75
CA ALA A 812 -8.82 -34.29 -26.83
C ALA A 812 -7.56 -35.17 -26.90
N SER A 813 -7.04 -35.35 -28.10
CA SER A 813 -5.82 -36.11 -28.34
C SER A 813 -4.95 -35.48 -29.43
N LEU A 814 -3.64 -35.55 -29.23
CA LEU A 814 -2.62 -35.05 -30.16
C LEU A 814 -1.52 -36.10 -30.30
N GLN A 815 -1.07 -36.36 -31.53
CA GLN A 815 0.10 -37.20 -31.77
C GLN A 815 1.37 -36.33 -31.66
N LEU A 816 2.16 -36.53 -30.61
CA LEU A 816 3.47 -35.90 -30.42
C LEU A 816 4.53 -36.81 -31.04
N GLY A 817 5.11 -36.38 -32.16
CA GLY A 817 6.16 -37.12 -32.88
C GLY A 817 7.50 -37.07 -32.16
N GLY A 818 8.55 -36.60 -32.84
CA GLY A 818 9.86 -36.34 -32.25
C GLY A 818 9.99 -34.96 -31.58
N ASP A 819 8.94 -34.15 -31.59
CA ASP A 819 8.94 -32.80 -31.02
C ASP A 819 9.07 -32.82 -29.49
N ASP A 820 9.72 -31.79 -28.96
CA ASP A 820 9.92 -31.58 -27.52
C ASP A 820 8.71 -30.91 -26.85
N ALA A 821 7.90 -30.15 -27.60
CA ALA A 821 6.70 -29.51 -27.07
C ALA A 821 5.63 -29.21 -28.14
N ALA A 822 4.38 -29.06 -27.71
CA ALA A 822 3.27 -28.58 -28.52
C ALA A 822 2.30 -27.72 -27.70
N ASP A 823 1.92 -26.56 -28.24
CA ASP A 823 0.93 -25.66 -27.64
C ASP A 823 -0.41 -25.74 -28.38
N VAL A 824 -1.50 -25.76 -27.61
CA VAL A 824 -2.89 -25.79 -28.07
C VAL A 824 -3.70 -24.75 -27.32
N ALA A 825 -4.44 -23.91 -28.04
CA ALA A 825 -5.35 -22.93 -27.46
C ALA A 825 -6.82 -23.34 -27.66
N SER A 826 -7.61 -23.21 -26.59
CA SER A 826 -9.04 -23.48 -26.57
C SER A 826 -9.81 -22.25 -26.07
N SER A 827 -11.02 -22.04 -26.57
CA SER A 827 -12.00 -21.14 -25.95
C SER A 827 -12.86 -21.91 -24.96
N LEU A 828 -13.23 -21.29 -23.84
CA LEU A 828 -14.09 -21.89 -22.82
C LEU A 828 -15.34 -21.04 -22.62
N GLN A 829 -16.51 -21.66 -22.48
CA GLN A 829 -17.72 -20.94 -22.08
C GLN A 829 -17.71 -20.67 -20.56
N PRO A 830 -18.10 -19.47 -20.10
CA PRO A 830 -18.22 -19.18 -18.67
C PRO A 830 -19.17 -20.14 -17.95
N ALA A 831 -18.74 -20.68 -16.82
CA ALA A 831 -19.50 -21.62 -16.00
C ALA A 831 -19.32 -21.33 -14.51
N ALA A 832 -20.36 -21.56 -13.70
CA ALA A 832 -20.31 -21.30 -12.26
C ALA A 832 -19.42 -22.30 -11.48
N ALA A 833 -19.17 -23.48 -12.06
CA ALA A 833 -18.32 -24.51 -11.49
C ALA A 833 -17.51 -25.20 -12.58
N LEU A 834 -16.21 -25.34 -12.36
CA LEU A 834 -15.30 -26.12 -13.20
C LEU A 834 -14.72 -27.27 -12.39
N THR A 835 -14.70 -28.47 -12.97
CA THR A 835 -14.08 -29.64 -12.35
C THR A 835 -12.99 -30.16 -13.29
N LEU A 836 -11.74 -30.06 -12.85
CA LEU A 836 -10.59 -30.62 -13.55
C LEU A 836 -10.29 -31.99 -12.93
N GLN A 837 -10.12 -33.01 -13.77
CA GLN A 837 -9.74 -34.36 -13.34
C GLN A 837 -8.48 -34.80 -14.09
N ALA A 838 -7.48 -35.25 -13.35
CA ALA A 838 -6.22 -35.70 -13.93
C ALA A 838 -6.38 -37.05 -14.61
N GLY A 839 -5.87 -37.17 -15.83
CA GLY A 839 -5.86 -38.41 -16.60
C GLY A 839 -5.07 -39.54 -15.91
N GLN A 840 -5.41 -40.78 -16.25
CA GLN A 840 -4.75 -41.99 -15.71
C GLN A 840 -3.77 -42.64 -16.70
N GLU A 841 -3.43 -41.92 -17.75
CA GLU A 841 -2.54 -42.40 -18.82
C GLU A 841 -1.10 -42.54 -18.29
N PRO A 842 -0.43 -43.69 -18.51
CA PRO A 842 0.84 -44.04 -17.82
C PRO A 842 2.08 -43.26 -18.31
N GLN A 843 1.95 -42.55 -19.44
CA GLN A 843 3.04 -41.82 -20.10
C GLN A 843 2.85 -40.30 -20.07
N GLN A 844 1.97 -39.82 -19.20
CA GLN A 844 1.74 -38.39 -19.01
C GLN A 844 1.51 -38.03 -17.54
N ILE A 845 1.84 -36.80 -17.20
CA ILE A 845 1.48 -36.15 -15.94
C ILE A 845 0.80 -34.81 -16.24
N GLU A 846 0.04 -34.28 -15.30
CA GLU A 846 -0.65 -33.01 -15.47
C GLU A 846 -0.15 -31.93 -14.51
N GLN A 847 -0.28 -30.68 -14.94
CA GLN A 847 -0.11 -29.50 -14.13
C GLN A 847 -1.19 -28.50 -14.51
N TRP A 848 -1.86 -27.89 -13.53
CA TRP A 848 -2.91 -26.92 -13.77
C TRP A 848 -2.53 -25.57 -13.17
N THR A 849 -2.85 -24.49 -13.88
CA THR A 849 -2.60 -23.11 -13.44
C THR A 849 -3.85 -22.28 -13.70
N LEU A 850 -4.19 -21.37 -12.79
CA LEU A 850 -5.34 -20.47 -12.91
C LEU A 850 -4.89 -19.01 -12.90
N ALA A 851 -5.27 -18.26 -13.92
CA ALA A 851 -5.14 -16.81 -14.01
C ALA A 851 -6.53 -16.19 -14.13
N ALA A 852 -7.04 -15.57 -13.07
CA ALA A 852 -8.36 -14.94 -13.07
C ALA A 852 -8.24 -13.41 -12.91
N SER A 853 -8.94 -12.66 -13.77
CA SER A 853 -9.05 -11.20 -13.65
C SER A 853 -9.88 -10.78 -12.43
N THR A 854 -9.84 -9.50 -12.06
CA THR A 854 -10.56 -8.93 -10.90
C THR A 854 -12.09 -8.94 -11.04
N GLN A 855 -12.63 -9.26 -12.22
CA GLN A 855 -14.07 -9.38 -12.43
C GLN A 855 -14.64 -10.74 -11.99
N TRP A 856 -13.79 -11.73 -11.71
CA TRP A 856 -14.20 -13.07 -11.33
C TRP A 856 -13.68 -13.39 -9.94
N HIS A 857 -14.56 -13.85 -9.05
CA HIS A 857 -14.21 -14.46 -7.78
C HIS A 857 -14.09 -15.97 -7.98
N VAL A 858 -12.99 -16.57 -7.51
CA VAL A 858 -12.72 -18.00 -7.68
C VAL A 858 -12.32 -18.64 -6.34
N GLU A 859 -13.02 -19.70 -5.98
CA GLU A 859 -12.70 -20.53 -4.81
C GLU A 859 -12.30 -21.93 -5.28
N ALA A 860 -11.12 -22.38 -4.86
CA ALA A 860 -10.59 -23.69 -5.18
C ALA A 860 -10.79 -24.67 -4.01
N SER A 861 -11.21 -25.90 -4.31
CA SER A 861 -11.35 -26.98 -3.33
C SER A 861 -11.01 -28.35 -3.92
N GLY A 862 -10.77 -29.34 -3.05
CA GLY A 862 -10.44 -30.72 -3.43
C GLY A 862 -8.94 -31.01 -3.55
N LEU A 863 -8.13 -30.05 -4.00
CA LEU A 863 -6.67 -30.19 -4.11
C LEU A 863 -5.97 -28.90 -3.66
N ALA A 864 -4.98 -29.03 -2.78
CA ALA A 864 -4.14 -27.91 -2.35
C ALA A 864 -3.19 -27.47 -3.47
N ALA A 865 -3.06 -26.16 -3.69
CA ALA A 865 -2.13 -25.62 -4.66
C ALA A 865 -0.69 -25.83 -4.18
N VAL A 866 0.24 -26.18 -5.08
CA VAL A 866 1.68 -26.27 -4.78
C VAL A 866 2.32 -24.89 -4.67
N ALA A 867 1.77 -23.92 -5.41
CA ALA A 867 2.13 -22.51 -5.34
C ALA A 867 0.86 -21.67 -5.54
N LEU A 868 0.73 -20.55 -4.81
CA LEU A 868 -0.36 -19.59 -4.99
C LEU A 868 0.04 -18.40 -5.91
N GLN A 869 1.33 -18.30 -6.21
CA GLN A 869 1.91 -17.11 -6.84
C GLN A 869 2.92 -17.46 -7.93
N GLN A 870 3.00 -16.56 -8.91
CA GLN A 870 4.02 -16.54 -9.94
C GLN A 870 4.28 -15.07 -10.35
N ASP A 871 5.55 -14.66 -10.41
CA ASP A 871 5.96 -13.29 -10.83
C ASP A 871 5.19 -12.15 -10.11
N ASP A 872 5.02 -12.27 -8.79
CA ASP A 872 4.28 -11.35 -7.91
C ASP A 872 2.78 -11.18 -8.23
N ARG A 873 2.19 -12.11 -9.01
CA ARG A 873 0.75 -12.18 -9.31
C ARG A 873 0.10 -13.37 -8.61
N TRP A 874 -1.18 -13.22 -8.30
CA TRP A 874 -2.03 -14.32 -7.87
C TRP A 874 -2.28 -15.25 -9.06
N GLU A 875 -1.60 -16.39 -9.06
CA GLU A 875 -1.66 -17.40 -10.11
C GLU A 875 -1.43 -18.79 -9.50
N PRO A 876 -2.46 -19.37 -8.85
CA PRO A 876 -2.33 -20.65 -8.18
C PRO A 876 -2.08 -21.79 -9.18
N ARG A 877 -1.26 -22.75 -8.74
CA ARG A 877 -0.78 -23.89 -9.53
C ARG A 877 -0.95 -25.19 -8.75
N TRP A 878 -1.35 -26.24 -9.45
CA TRP A 878 -1.60 -27.57 -8.92
C TRP A 878 -0.85 -28.62 -9.72
N ARG A 879 -0.39 -29.68 -9.05
CA ARG A 879 0.30 -30.85 -9.63
C ARG A 879 -0.46 -32.12 -9.20
N PRO A 880 -1.59 -32.44 -9.84
CA PRO A 880 -2.45 -33.55 -9.44
C PRO A 880 -1.83 -34.91 -9.75
N TRP A 881 -2.00 -35.88 -8.86
CA TRP A 881 -1.78 -37.29 -9.18
C TRP A 881 -2.86 -37.84 -10.11
N PRO A 882 -2.58 -38.95 -10.83
CA PRO A 882 -3.58 -39.60 -11.67
C PRO A 882 -4.90 -39.85 -10.94
N GLY A 883 -6.01 -39.37 -11.51
CA GLY A 883 -7.35 -39.49 -10.94
C GLY A 883 -7.76 -38.41 -9.90
N GLU A 884 -6.83 -37.59 -9.41
CA GLU A 884 -7.18 -36.48 -8.51
C GLU A 884 -8.04 -35.42 -9.21
N THR A 885 -8.83 -34.69 -8.41
CA THR A 885 -9.83 -33.74 -8.91
C THR A 885 -9.68 -32.38 -8.23
N LEU A 886 -9.70 -31.30 -9.02
CA LEU A 886 -9.77 -29.91 -8.57
C LEU A 886 -11.14 -29.33 -8.92
N LYS A 887 -11.82 -28.74 -7.94
CA LYS A 887 -13.08 -28.03 -8.12
C LYS A 887 -12.86 -26.53 -7.96
N LEU A 888 -13.28 -25.77 -8.96
CA LEU A 888 -13.27 -24.31 -8.95
C LEU A 888 -14.71 -23.80 -8.95
N ALA A 889 -15.12 -23.10 -7.90
CA ALA A 889 -16.35 -22.33 -7.88
C ALA A 889 -16.05 -20.92 -8.41
N VAL A 890 -16.71 -20.51 -9.48
CA VAL A 890 -16.46 -19.23 -10.15
C VAL A 890 -17.74 -18.40 -10.15
N SER A 891 -17.63 -17.15 -9.71
CA SER A 891 -18.77 -16.21 -9.72
C SER A 891 -18.33 -14.85 -10.23
N LYS A 892 -19.25 -14.10 -10.84
CA LYS A 892 -19.06 -12.69 -11.17
C LYS A 892 -19.66 -11.86 -10.03
N PRO A 893 -18.85 -11.19 -9.20
CA PRO A 893 -19.36 -10.35 -8.12
C PRO A 893 -20.26 -9.24 -8.68
N ALA A 894 -21.34 -8.92 -7.97
CA ALA A 894 -22.26 -7.86 -8.39
C ALA A 894 -21.65 -6.49 -8.03
N GLY A 895 -21.72 -5.52 -8.96
CA GLY A 895 -21.30 -4.14 -8.68
C GLY A 895 -22.20 -3.47 -7.64
N VAL A 896 -21.59 -2.70 -6.74
CA VAL A 896 -22.32 -1.93 -5.72
C VAL A 896 -22.68 -0.55 -6.29
N ALA A 897 -23.94 -0.13 -6.17
CA ALA A 897 -24.32 1.23 -6.57
C ALA A 897 -23.60 2.26 -5.68
N GLY A 898 -22.98 3.27 -6.29
CA GLY A 898 -22.23 4.29 -5.59
C GLY A 898 -22.08 5.57 -6.42
N GLN A 899 -21.45 6.58 -5.83
CA GLN A 899 -21.20 7.85 -6.52
C GLN A 899 -20.21 7.63 -7.66
N THR A 900 -20.56 8.02 -8.87
CA THR A 900 -19.68 8.09 -10.05
C THR A 900 -19.26 9.53 -10.39
N LEU A 901 -19.78 10.49 -9.61
CA LEU A 901 -19.45 11.89 -9.64
C LEU A 901 -19.40 12.37 -8.18
N THR A 902 -18.22 12.84 -7.77
CA THR A 902 -17.96 13.31 -6.41
C THR A 902 -17.45 14.73 -6.48
N LEU A 903 -17.98 15.60 -5.62
CA LEU A 903 -17.51 16.96 -5.48
C LEU A 903 -16.49 17.01 -4.31
N ASP A 904 -15.22 17.17 -4.66
CA ASP A 904 -14.08 17.13 -3.74
C ASP A 904 -13.81 18.50 -3.07
N GLY A 905 -14.31 19.60 -3.66
CA GLY A 905 -14.19 20.94 -3.07
C GLY A 905 -15.04 21.99 -3.76
N VAL A 906 -15.58 22.92 -2.96
CA VAL A 906 -16.30 24.11 -3.41
C VAL A 906 -15.70 25.33 -2.75
N ARG A 907 -15.40 26.36 -3.53
CA ARG A 907 -15.05 27.67 -3.01
C ARG A 907 -15.89 28.73 -3.68
N THR A 908 -16.70 29.41 -2.88
CA THR A 908 -17.52 30.54 -3.32
C THR A 908 -16.90 31.83 -2.82
N GLU A 909 -16.52 32.71 -3.74
CA GLU A 909 -16.04 34.05 -3.43
C GLU A 909 -17.13 35.07 -3.79
N VAL A 910 -17.45 35.95 -2.85
CA VAL A 910 -18.47 36.97 -3.02
C VAL A 910 -17.83 38.33 -2.81
N SER A 911 -17.97 39.20 -3.81
CA SER A 911 -17.52 40.59 -3.78
C SER A 911 -18.74 41.51 -3.99
N PRO A 912 -19.46 41.88 -2.92
CA PRO A 912 -20.59 42.79 -3.01
C PRO A 912 -20.17 44.22 -3.33
N GLY A 913 -20.82 44.82 -4.32
CA GLY A 913 -20.81 46.26 -4.56
C GLY A 913 -22.01 46.96 -3.90
N GLU A 914 -22.21 48.24 -4.24
CA GLU A 914 -23.38 49.00 -3.76
C GLU A 914 -24.71 48.50 -4.33
N ARG A 915 -24.72 48.06 -5.59
CA ARG A 915 -25.93 47.71 -6.34
C ARG A 915 -25.95 46.30 -6.90
N SER A 916 -24.78 45.68 -7.07
CA SER A 916 -24.64 44.33 -7.60
C SER A 916 -23.51 43.62 -6.87
N SER A 917 -23.56 42.30 -6.81
CA SER A 917 -22.49 41.47 -6.25
C SER A 917 -21.89 40.59 -7.33
N ASP A 918 -20.56 40.53 -7.38
CA ASP A 918 -19.85 39.59 -8.24
C ASP A 918 -19.54 38.32 -7.45
N LEU A 919 -19.85 37.17 -8.03
CA LEU A 919 -19.62 35.85 -7.43
C LEU A 919 -18.70 35.03 -8.33
N GLN A 920 -17.75 34.33 -7.71
CA GLN A 920 -16.92 33.32 -8.34
C GLN A 920 -17.08 32.00 -7.60
N LEU A 921 -17.42 30.94 -8.34
CA LEU A 921 -17.55 29.59 -7.83
C LEU A 921 -16.45 28.73 -8.44
N HIS A 922 -15.56 28.21 -7.59
CA HIS A 922 -14.54 27.24 -7.96
C HIS A 922 -14.99 25.85 -7.50
N LEU A 923 -15.13 24.92 -8.44
CA LEU A 923 -15.51 23.54 -8.19
C LEU A 923 -14.32 22.63 -8.50
N THR A 924 -13.99 21.74 -7.58
CA THR A 924 -13.13 20.58 -7.83
C THR A 924 -14.00 19.34 -7.76
N LEU A 925 -14.11 18.61 -8.86
CA LEU A 925 -14.93 17.41 -8.96
C LEU A 925 -14.16 16.27 -9.62
N ARG A 926 -14.64 15.05 -9.38
CA ARG A 926 -14.10 13.84 -9.98
C ARG A 926 -15.24 13.01 -10.53
N SER A 927 -15.11 12.56 -11.78
CA SER A 927 -16.08 11.65 -12.37
C SER A 927 -15.41 10.40 -12.93
N SER A 928 -16.08 9.25 -12.83
CA SER A 928 -15.65 8.03 -13.53
C SER A 928 -16.29 7.89 -14.92
N LEU A 929 -17.31 8.69 -15.23
CA LEU A 929 -18.08 8.65 -16.48
C LEU A 929 -18.08 10.03 -17.15
N GLY A 930 -18.11 10.04 -18.48
CA GLY A 930 -18.41 11.27 -19.21
C GLY A 930 -19.90 11.59 -19.13
N GLY A 931 -20.28 12.87 -19.18
CA GLY A 931 -21.68 13.25 -19.11
C GLY A 931 -21.91 14.75 -19.06
N VAL A 932 -23.06 15.14 -18.52
CA VAL A 932 -23.41 16.54 -18.25
C VAL A 932 -23.92 16.69 -16.83
N HIS A 933 -23.60 17.80 -16.19
CA HIS A 933 -24.15 18.18 -14.90
C HIS A 933 -24.79 19.56 -14.98
N THR A 934 -25.98 19.72 -14.41
CA THR A 934 -26.76 20.96 -14.53
C THR A 934 -26.82 21.69 -13.18
N LEU A 935 -26.34 22.92 -13.16
CA LEU A 935 -26.37 23.82 -12.01
C LEU A 935 -27.46 24.87 -12.20
N LYS A 936 -28.23 25.18 -11.15
CA LYS A 936 -29.21 26.27 -11.18
C LYS A 936 -28.60 27.51 -10.53
N LEU A 937 -28.50 28.60 -11.28
CA LEU A 937 -28.06 29.89 -10.74
C LEU A 937 -29.25 30.64 -10.09
N PRO A 938 -28.99 31.54 -9.12
CA PRO A 938 -30.01 32.37 -8.51
C PRO A 938 -30.79 33.22 -9.53
N ALA A 939 -32.05 33.56 -9.19
CA ALA A 939 -32.89 34.35 -10.07
C ALA A 939 -32.29 35.75 -10.33
N GLY A 940 -32.19 36.15 -11.59
CA GLY A 940 -31.59 37.42 -12.00
C GLY A 940 -30.05 37.40 -12.11
N ALA A 941 -29.41 36.23 -12.01
CA ALA A 941 -27.97 36.09 -12.24
C ALA A 941 -27.58 36.31 -13.71
N GLU A 942 -26.58 37.15 -13.93
CA GLU A 942 -25.95 37.38 -15.24
C GLU A 942 -24.62 36.62 -15.32
N LEU A 943 -24.51 35.65 -16.23
CA LEU A 943 -23.30 34.83 -16.39
C LEU A 943 -22.15 35.66 -16.99
N LEU A 944 -21.02 35.74 -16.29
CA LEU A 944 -19.84 36.48 -16.72
C LEU A 944 -18.88 35.60 -17.54
N GLY A 945 -18.75 34.31 -17.17
CA GLY A 945 -17.89 33.36 -17.88
C GLY A 945 -17.78 32.01 -17.17
N VAL A 946 -17.35 31.00 -17.93
CA VAL A 946 -17.07 29.65 -17.42
C VAL A 946 -15.72 29.16 -17.95
N THR A 947 -14.87 28.66 -17.06
CA THR A 947 -13.62 27.96 -17.41
C THR A 947 -13.70 26.52 -16.93
N ILE A 948 -13.25 25.59 -17.78
CA ILE A 948 -13.13 24.18 -17.43
C ILE A 948 -11.66 23.79 -17.63
N SER A 949 -11.01 23.36 -16.55
CA SER A 949 -9.59 22.99 -16.50
C SER A 949 -8.67 24.08 -17.10
N GLY A 950 -8.97 25.35 -16.81
CA GLY A 950 -8.23 26.53 -17.29
C GLY A 950 -8.59 27.01 -18.70
N ALA A 951 -9.44 26.30 -19.45
CA ALA A 951 -9.87 26.70 -20.78
C ALA A 951 -11.25 27.38 -20.73
N PRO A 952 -11.44 28.57 -21.33
CA PRO A 952 -12.75 29.23 -21.39
C PRO A 952 -13.69 28.47 -22.33
N VAL A 953 -14.92 28.20 -21.86
CA VAL A 953 -15.95 27.48 -22.62
C VAL A 953 -17.18 28.38 -22.79
N PRO A 954 -17.68 28.59 -24.02
CA PRO A 954 -18.82 29.46 -24.28
C PRO A 954 -20.15 28.77 -23.93
N LEU A 955 -20.43 28.63 -22.63
CA LEU A 955 -21.71 28.13 -22.15
C LEU A 955 -22.73 29.26 -22.00
N GLN A 956 -24.01 28.95 -22.20
CA GLN A 956 -25.12 29.90 -22.05
C GLN A 956 -26.08 29.42 -20.98
N LEU A 957 -26.68 30.36 -20.27
CA LEU A 957 -27.75 30.08 -19.32
C LEU A 957 -29.06 29.83 -20.07
N ARG A 958 -29.72 28.70 -19.80
CA ARG A 958 -31.07 28.38 -20.32
C ARG A 958 -32.01 28.14 -19.16
N ASP A 959 -33.11 28.91 -19.08
CA ASP A 959 -34.08 28.84 -17.99
C ASP A 959 -33.46 28.93 -16.58
N GLY A 960 -32.40 29.74 -16.43
CA GLY A 960 -31.66 29.88 -15.16
C GLY A 960 -30.73 28.72 -14.83
N ALA A 961 -30.58 27.73 -15.72
CA ALA A 961 -29.72 26.57 -15.56
C ALA A 961 -28.49 26.61 -16.48
N LEU A 962 -27.35 26.19 -15.95
CA LEU A 962 -26.07 26.07 -16.63
C LEU A 962 -25.70 24.58 -16.75
N THR A 963 -25.57 24.07 -17.97
CA THR A 963 -25.19 22.67 -18.23
C THR A 963 -23.70 22.56 -18.49
N LEU A 964 -22.99 21.91 -17.57
CA LEU A 964 -21.55 21.67 -17.59
C LEU A 964 -21.23 20.32 -18.23
N PRO A 965 -20.37 20.25 -19.27
CA PRO A 965 -19.86 18.99 -19.78
C PRO A 965 -18.82 18.40 -18.81
N LEU A 966 -18.96 17.12 -18.49
CA LEU A 966 -18.06 16.38 -17.60
C LEU A 966 -17.25 15.35 -18.39
N THR A 967 -15.97 15.20 -18.03
CA THR A 967 -15.09 14.15 -18.55
C THR A 967 -14.61 13.25 -17.40
N PRO A 968 -14.34 11.96 -17.66
CA PRO A 968 -13.73 11.09 -16.66
C PRO A 968 -12.41 11.65 -16.14
N GLY A 969 -12.15 11.46 -14.84
CA GLY A 969 -11.01 12.00 -14.11
C GLY A 969 -11.36 13.18 -13.21
N ALA A 970 -10.34 13.84 -12.67
CA ALA A 970 -10.48 15.06 -11.89
C ALA A 970 -10.57 16.28 -12.81
N GLN A 971 -11.49 17.20 -12.51
CA GLN A 971 -11.69 18.43 -13.26
C GLN A 971 -11.87 19.62 -12.31
N GLN A 972 -11.43 20.78 -12.77
CA GLN A 972 -11.66 22.07 -12.09
C GLN A 972 -12.58 22.91 -12.96
N ILE A 973 -13.62 23.50 -12.37
CA ILE A 973 -14.59 24.34 -13.07
C ILE A 973 -14.74 25.64 -12.32
N ASP A 974 -14.50 26.77 -12.99
CA ASP A 974 -14.72 28.09 -12.42
C ASP A 974 -15.88 28.78 -13.15
N ILE A 975 -16.80 29.35 -12.37
CA ILE A 975 -18.03 29.97 -12.87
C ILE A 975 -18.12 31.35 -12.24
N GLY A 976 -18.16 32.39 -13.07
CA GLY A 976 -18.39 33.76 -12.64
C GLY A 976 -19.78 34.24 -13.01
N TRP A 977 -20.51 34.86 -12.09
CA TRP A 977 -21.77 35.54 -12.38
C TRP A 977 -21.95 36.79 -11.53
N ARG A 978 -22.87 37.66 -11.95
CA ARG A 978 -23.26 38.88 -11.25
C ARG A 978 -24.71 38.79 -10.79
N GLU A 979 -24.97 39.20 -9.56
CA GLU A 979 -26.32 39.29 -8.97
C GLU A 979 -26.73 40.76 -8.78
N PRO A 980 -28.03 41.10 -8.92
CA PRO A 980 -28.52 42.48 -8.85
C PRO A 980 -28.69 43.02 -7.41
N SER A 981 -28.15 42.33 -6.41
CA SER A 981 -28.18 42.75 -5.00
C SER A 981 -26.80 43.17 -4.50
N GLY A 982 -26.69 44.33 -3.87
CA GLY A 982 -25.48 44.81 -3.19
C GLY A 982 -25.46 44.55 -1.68
N MET A 983 -24.44 45.08 -0.99
CA MET A 983 -24.31 44.91 0.46
C MET A 983 -25.33 45.76 1.25
N ALA A 984 -26.33 45.10 1.84
CA ALA A 984 -27.28 45.72 2.76
C ALA A 984 -26.78 45.71 4.22
N ALA A 985 -27.55 46.30 5.15
CA ALA A 985 -27.23 46.23 6.59
C ALA A 985 -27.17 44.77 7.07
N LEU A 986 -28.09 43.92 6.61
CA LEU A 986 -28.02 42.48 6.77
C LEU A 986 -27.77 41.85 5.40
N TRP A 987 -26.59 41.28 5.21
CA TRP A 987 -26.25 40.46 4.06
C TRP A 987 -26.49 38.98 4.39
N ARG A 988 -27.06 38.22 3.45
CA ARG A 988 -27.34 36.79 3.60
C ARG A 988 -26.93 36.03 2.33
N HIS A 989 -26.32 34.89 2.52
CA HIS A 989 -26.06 33.88 1.51
C HIS A 989 -26.82 32.61 1.89
N GLU A 990 -27.79 32.21 1.08
CA GLU A 990 -28.68 31.06 1.35
C GLU A 990 -28.07 29.71 0.95
N GLY A 991 -26.84 29.71 0.42
CA GLY A 991 -26.18 28.53 -0.13
C GLY A 991 -26.59 28.24 -1.58
N LEU A 992 -25.65 27.71 -2.37
CA LEU A 992 -25.81 27.37 -3.78
C LEU A 992 -26.33 25.94 -3.92
N ALA A 993 -27.38 25.75 -4.73
CA ALA A 993 -27.94 24.44 -5.03
C ALA A 993 -27.13 23.75 -6.14
N LEU A 994 -26.13 22.97 -5.72
CA LEU A 994 -25.26 22.22 -6.62
C LEU A 994 -25.88 20.89 -7.05
N GLY A 995 -26.91 20.40 -6.35
CA GLY A 995 -27.67 19.20 -6.75
C GLY A 995 -26.87 17.90 -6.65
N LEU A 996 -25.74 17.92 -5.97
CA LEU A 996 -24.86 16.78 -5.69
C LEU A 996 -24.26 16.94 -4.29
N PRO A 997 -23.99 15.83 -3.57
CA PRO A 997 -23.26 15.89 -2.31
C PRO A 997 -21.80 16.26 -2.55
N GLY A 998 -21.23 16.99 -1.60
CA GLY A 998 -19.84 17.46 -1.68
C GLY A 998 -19.19 17.65 -0.32
N VAL A 999 -17.88 17.83 -0.36
CA VAL A 999 -17.03 18.11 0.80
C VAL A 999 -16.23 19.40 0.59
N ASN A 1000 -15.66 19.95 1.67
CA ASN A 1000 -14.79 21.14 1.64
C ASN A 1000 -15.47 22.36 1.01
N ASP A 1001 -16.55 22.82 1.62
CA ASP A 1001 -17.32 23.98 1.18
C ASP A 1001 -16.79 25.25 1.87
N ALA A 1002 -16.07 26.07 1.11
CA ALA A 1002 -15.50 27.33 1.57
C ALA A 1002 -16.26 28.52 0.99
N LEU A 1003 -16.56 29.51 1.85
CA LEU A 1003 -17.18 30.77 1.47
C LEU A 1003 -16.29 31.93 1.89
N ALA A 1004 -15.89 32.78 0.95
CA ALA A 1004 -15.13 33.99 1.20
C ALA A 1004 -15.96 35.22 0.81
N LEU A 1005 -16.13 36.17 1.74
CA LEU A 1005 -16.84 37.43 1.52
C LEU A 1005 -15.89 38.61 1.66
N THR A 1006 -15.76 39.40 0.60
CA THR A 1006 -15.03 40.67 0.65
C THR A 1006 -15.97 41.79 1.11
N VAL A 1007 -15.79 42.29 2.33
CA VAL A 1007 -16.63 43.35 2.90
C VAL A 1007 -16.18 44.72 2.38
N PRO A 1008 -17.10 45.55 1.84
CA PRO A 1008 -16.79 46.91 1.41
C PRO A 1008 -16.15 47.77 2.52
N GLN A 1009 -15.19 48.62 2.14
CA GLN A 1009 -14.41 49.43 3.10
C GLN A 1009 -15.22 50.53 3.82
N ASP A 1010 -16.38 50.90 3.28
CA ASP A 1010 -17.30 51.87 3.87
C ASP A 1010 -18.20 51.27 4.96
N ARG A 1011 -18.01 50.00 5.32
CA ARG A 1011 -18.85 49.26 6.27
C ARG A 1011 -18.05 48.63 7.39
N ILE A 1012 -18.67 48.55 8.56
CA ILE A 1012 -18.14 47.88 9.75
C ILE A 1012 -18.98 46.65 10.04
N VAL A 1013 -18.33 45.50 10.24
CA VAL A 1013 -18.97 44.23 10.57
C VAL A 1013 -19.32 44.18 12.05
N LEU A 1014 -20.62 44.18 12.38
CA LEU A 1014 -21.09 44.14 13.77
C LEU A 1014 -21.29 42.72 14.28
N ALA A 1015 -21.82 41.83 13.45
CA ALA A 1015 -22.03 40.43 13.81
C ALA A 1015 -22.01 39.54 12.56
N VAL A 1016 -21.68 38.27 12.76
CA VAL A 1016 -21.56 37.26 11.71
C VAL A 1016 -22.19 35.96 12.20
N GLY A 1017 -22.68 35.13 11.27
CA GLY A 1017 -23.06 33.76 11.56
C GLY A 1017 -23.01 32.88 10.31
N GLY A 1018 -22.87 31.58 10.52
CA GLY A 1018 -22.65 30.60 9.46
C GLY A 1018 -22.08 29.29 10.02
N PRO A 1019 -21.31 28.53 9.21
CA PRO A 1019 -20.64 27.30 9.61
C PRO A 1019 -19.76 27.40 10.87
N LEU A 1020 -19.48 26.24 11.49
CA LEU A 1020 -18.70 26.11 12.72
C LEU A 1020 -17.28 26.71 12.59
N LEU A 1021 -16.61 26.48 11.45
CA LEU A 1021 -15.37 27.18 11.11
C LEU A 1021 -15.72 28.48 10.40
N GLY A 1022 -15.65 29.59 11.11
CA GLY A 1022 -15.97 30.90 10.58
C GLY A 1022 -15.35 32.04 11.37
N PRO A 1023 -15.58 33.29 10.92
CA PRO A 1023 -15.12 34.49 11.60
C PRO A 1023 -15.86 34.69 12.93
N ALA A 1024 -15.19 35.36 13.85
CA ALA A 1024 -15.68 35.70 15.17
C ALA A 1024 -15.46 37.19 15.43
N VAL A 1025 -16.50 37.88 15.88
CA VAL A 1025 -16.42 39.30 16.28
C VAL A 1025 -16.18 39.37 17.79
N LEU A 1026 -14.90 39.49 18.19
CA LEU A 1026 -14.47 39.26 19.57
C LEU A 1026 -14.78 40.41 20.53
N ILE A 1027 -15.02 41.62 20.02
CA ILE A 1027 -15.22 42.80 20.87
C ILE A 1027 -16.39 42.62 21.84
N TRP A 1028 -17.47 41.95 21.44
CA TRP A 1028 -18.67 41.83 22.26
C TRP A 1028 -18.42 41.08 23.57
N GLY A 1029 -17.65 39.99 23.53
CA GLY A 1029 -17.28 39.24 24.73
C GLY A 1029 -16.42 40.08 25.69
N ALA A 1030 -15.46 40.84 25.15
CA ALA A 1030 -14.64 41.74 25.96
C ALA A 1030 -15.46 42.93 26.51
N LEU A 1031 -16.37 43.47 25.70
CA LEU A 1031 -17.24 44.59 26.08
C LEU A 1031 -18.18 44.21 27.21
N VAL A 1032 -18.77 43.01 27.20
CA VAL A 1032 -19.61 42.51 28.31
C VAL A 1032 -18.82 42.49 29.62
N ILE A 1033 -17.60 41.96 29.62
CA ILE A 1033 -16.74 41.92 30.81
C ILE A 1033 -16.37 43.34 31.26
N ALA A 1034 -15.97 44.21 30.33
CA ALA A 1034 -15.65 45.61 30.63
C ALA A 1034 -16.86 46.38 31.20
N LEU A 1035 -18.08 46.11 30.71
CA LEU A 1035 -19.32 46.70 31.23
C LEU A 1035 -19.67 46.16 32.62
N VAL A 1036 -19.45 44.88 32.89
CA VAL A 1036 -19.60 44.32 34.25
C VAL A 1036 -18.62 44.98 35.21
N LEU A 1037 -17.35 45.14 34.81
CA LEU A 1037 -16.34 45.85 35.59
C LEU A 1037 -16.73 47.33 35.79
N ALA A 1038 -17.24 48.01 34.78
CA ALA A 1038 -17.73 49.39 34.86
C ALA A 1038 -18.90 49.53 35.85
N CYS A 1039 -19.82 48.58 35.89
CA CYS A 1039 -20.92 48.55 36.85
C CYS A 1039 -20.43 48.37 38.30
N TRP A 1040 -19.33 47.65 38.50
CA TRP A 1040 -18.71 47.41 39.79
C TRP A 1040 -17.69 48.49 40.21
N ALA A 1041 -17.10 49.21 39.25
CA ALA A 1041 -16.06 50.20 39.49
C ALA A 1041 -16.43 51.26 40.56
N PRO A 1042 -17.67 51.80 40.64
CA PRO A 1042 -18.05 52.76 41.67
C PRO A 1042 -17.97 52.22 43.11
N ARG A 1043 -18.01 50.90 43.32
CA ARG A 1043 -17.83 50.28 44.65
C ARG A 1043 -16.36 50.24 45.08
N VAL A 1044 -15.47 50.08 44.11
CA VAL A 1044 -14.02 49.98 44.34
C VAL A 1044 -13.38 51.37 44.41
N LEU A 1045 -13.89 52.31 43.60
CA LEU A 1045 -13.44 53.70 43.50
C LEU A 1045 -14.60 54.66 43.81
N PRO A 1046 -15.06 54.74 45.07
CA PRO A 1046 -16.20 55.58 45.44
C PRO A 1046 -15.89 57.07 45.26
N GLY A 1047 -16.88 57.83 44.75
CA GLY A 1047 -16.84 59.30 44.63
C GLY A 1047 -16.13 59.86 43.39
N LEU A 1048 -15.65 59.00 42.47
CA LEU A 1048 -14.91 59.38 41.27
C LEU A 1048 -15.84 59.78 40.11
N MET A 1049 -16.69 58.86 39.68
CA MET A 1049 -17.76 59.11 38.70
C MET A 1049 -18.91 58.10 38.89
N GLY A 1050 -20.12 58.45 38.47
CA GLY A 1050 -21.29 57.59 38.56
C GLY A 1050 -21.22 56.40 37.59
N ARG A 1051 -22.07 55.37 37.82
CA ARG A 1051 -22.24 54.22 36.91
C ARG A 1051 -22.39 54.60 35.43
N PRO A 1052 -23.25 55.56 35.02
CA PRO A 1052 -23.41 55.87 33.60
C PRO A 1052 -22.13 56.44 32.97
N ALA A 1053 -21.34 57.23 33.70
CA ALA A 1053 -20.09 57.79 33.17
C ALA A 1053 -19.03 56.69 32.94
N TRP A 1054 -18.94 55.70 33.83
CA TRP A 1054 -18.08 54.53 33.62
C TRP A 1054 -18.49 53.73 32.39
N ILE A 1055 -19.80 53.54 32.18
CA ILE A 1055 -20.33 52.83 31.02
C ILE A 1055 -20.01 53.59 29.73
N VAL A 1056 -20.24 54.90 29.68
CA VAL A 1056 -19.95 55.72 28.49
C VAL A 1056 -18.45 55.76 28.20
N LEU A 1057 -17.59 55.81 29.23
CA LEU A 1057 -16.14 55.72 29.06
C LEU A 1057 -15.74 54.37 28.42
N VAL A 1058 -16.27 53.25 28.93
CA VAL A 1058 -16.01 51.92 28.35
C VAL A 1058 -16.50 51.82 26.92
N LEU A 1059 -17.71 52.31 26.61
CA LEU A 1059 -18.29 52.21 25.27
C LEU A 1059 -17.50 52.95 24.18
N GLY A 1060 -16.82 54.05 24.51
CA GLY A 1060 -15.98 54.75 23.52
C GLY A 1060 -14.53 54.29 23.47
N VAL A 1061 -13.95 53.83 24.59
CA VAL A 1061 -12.53 53.38 24.61
C VAL A 1061 -12.38 51.93 24.19
N ALA A 1062 -13.26 51.03 24.67
CA ALA A 1062 -13.09 49.59 24.49
C ALA A 1062 -13.11 49.12 23.03
N PRO A 1063 -13.96 49.66 22.12
CA PRO A 1063 -13.94 49.29 20.71
C PRO A 1063 -12.66 49.67 19.97
N VAL A 1064 -11.84 50.55 20.54
CA VAL A 1064 -10.59 51.03 19.94
C VAL A 1064 -9.37 50.37 20.60
N SER A 1065 -9.30 50.35 21.95
CA SER A 1065 -8.20 49.72 22.67
C SER A 1065 -8.57 49.33 24.11
N LEU A 1066 -8.53 48.03 24.39
CA LEU A 1066 -8.67 47.50 25.77
C LEU A 1066 -7.47 47.90 26.65
N GLY A 1067 -6.28 48.03 26.06
CA GLY A 1067 -5.08 48.47 26.78
C GLY A 1067 -5.21 49.93 27.26
N ALA A 1068 -5.72 50.82 26.41
CA ALA A 1068 -5.99 52.20 26.79
C ALA A 1068 -7.03 52.28 27.93
N LEU A 1069 -8.06 51.44 27.89
CA LEU A 1069 -9.05 51.35 28.98
C LEU A 1069 -8.39 50.92 30.30
N ALA A 1070 -7.48 49.95 30.28
CA ALA A 1070 -6.75 49.50 31.47
C ALA A 1070 -5.81 50.59 32.02
N VAL A 1071 -5.09 51.31 31.15
CA VAL A 1071 -4.23 52.44 31.53
C VAL A 1071 -5.05 53.54 32.23
N LEU A 1072 -6.22 53.89 31.68
CA LEU A 1072 -7.11 54.90 32.25
C LEU A 1072 -7.69 54.45 33.58
N ALA A 1073 -8.17 53.21 33.68
CA ALA A 1073 -8.66 52.64 34.93
C ALA A 1073 -7.57 52.61 36.03
N GLY A 1074 -6.35 52.21 35.65
CA GLY A 1074 -5.18 52.22 36.53
C GLY A 1074 -4.80 53.64 36.98
N TRP A 1075 -4.88 54.62 36.08
CA TRP A 1075 -4.62 56.03 36.38
C TRP A 1075 -5.62 56.58 37.42
N PHE A 1076 -6.93 56.35 37.21
CA PHE A 1076 -7.96 56.73 38.18
C PHE A 1076 -7.74 56.08 39.54
N GLY A 1077 -7.39 54.78 39.55
CA GLY A 1077 -7.09 54.05 40.77
C GLY A 1077 -5.85 54.58 41.51
N ALA A 1078 -4.77 54.86 40.78
CA ALA A 1078 -3.52 55.38 41.34
C ALA A 1078 -3.70 56.75 41.99
N LEU A 1079 -4.45 57.66 41.34
CA LEU A 1079 -4.77 58.98 41.91
C LEU A 1079 -5.69 58.87 43.13
N GLN A 1080 -6.68 57.97 43.10
CA GLN A 1080 -7.55 57.73 44.27
C GLN A 1080 -6.74 57.15 45.45
N ALA A 1081 -5.82 56.22 45.19
CA ALA A 1081 -4.91 55.70 46.21
C ALA A 1081 -4.00 56.79 46.78
N ARG A 1082 -3.46 57.68 45.93
CA ARG A 1082 -2.66 58.84 46.33
C ARG A 1082 -3.43 59.78 47.26
N ARG A 1083 -4.72 59.99 47.00
CA ARG A 1083 -5.60 60.81 47.84
C ARG A 1083 -5.78 60.21 49.24
N HIS A 1084 -5.88 58.89 49.36
CA HIS A 1084 -6.00 58.20 50.66
C HIS A 1084 -4.66 58.08 51.41
N TRP A 1085 -3.55 57.96 50.69
CA TRP A 1085 -2.21 57.84 51.27
C TRP A 1085 -1.72 59.13 51.94
N ALA A 1086 -2.22 60.29 51.48
CA ALA A 1086 -2.00 61.62 52.07
C ALA A 1086 -0.53 61.95 52.42
N GLY A 1087 0.44 61.42 51.67
CA GLY A 1087 1.87 61.75 51.82
C GLY A 1087 2.61 61.03 52.96
N ARG A 1088 2.15 59.85 53.41
CA ARG A 1088 2.81 59.09 54.48
C ARG A 1088 4.07 58.35 54.02
N GLY A 1089 5.27 58.92 54.20
CA GLY A 1089 6.54 58.22 53.94
C GLY A 1089 7.76 59.12 53.84
N GLY A 1090 8.95 58.52 53.70
CA GLY A 1090 10.21 59.25 53.50
C GLY A 1090 10.21 60.10 52.22
N ARG A 1091 10.99 61.18 52.19
CA ARG A 1091 11.05 62.17 51.09
C ARG A 1091 11.31 61.52 49.72
N GLY A 1092 12.26 60.59 49.64
CA GLY A 1092 12.61 59.90 48.39
C GLY A 1092 11.45 59.09 47.80
N LEU A 1093 10.70 58.37 48.64
CA LEU A 1093 9.52 57.63 48.21
C LEU A 1093 8.40 58.57 47.73
N ARG A 1094 8.19 59.70 48.41
CA ARG A 1094 7.19 60.70 48.00
C ARG A 1094 7.49 61.29 46.62
N ILE A 1095 8.76 61.64 46.35
CA ILE A 1095 9.21 62.16 45.05
C ILE A 1095 9.05 61.08 43.97
N ALA A 1096 9.47 59.84 44.25
CA ALA A 1096 9.35 58.73 43.31
C ALA A 1096 7.88 58.46 42.92
N VAL A 1097 6.96 58.46 43.90
CA VAL A 1097 5.52 58.30 43.65
C VAL A 1097 4.96 59.45 42.82
N GLN A 1098 5.37 60.70 43.09
CA GLN A 1098 4.93 61.86 42.30
C GLN A 1098 5.42 61.81 40.86
N LEU A 1099 6.71 61.49 40.63
CA LEU A 1099 7.27 61.29 39.29
C LEU A 1099 6.57 60.15 38.55
N ALA A 1100 6.29 59.03 39.24
CA ALA A 1100 5.56 57.91 38.65
C ALA A 1100 4.13 58.29 38.26
N LEU A 1101 3.42 59.08 39.07
CA LEU A 1101 2.07 59.57 38.75
C LEU A 1101 2.09 60.56 37.58
N VAL A 1102 3.09 61.43 37.48
CA VAL A 1102 3.27 62.32 36.32
C VAL A 1102 3.50 61.51 35.05
N LEU A 1103 4.42 60.53 35.09
CA LEU A 1103 4.68 59.64 33.96
C LEU A 1103 3.42 58.87 33.56
N TRP A 1104 2.68 58.30 34.52
CA TRP A 1104 1.43 57.59 34.23
C TRP A 1104 0.36 58.51 33.64
N THR A 1105 0.31 59.77 34.08
CA THR A 1105 -0.61 60.76 33.51
C THR A 1105 -0.27 61.07 32.06
N LEU A 1106 1.01 61.19 31.71
CA LEU A 1106 1.44 61.33 30.31
C LEU A 1106 1.07 60.11 29.47
N VAL A 1107 1.25 58.90 30.00
CA VAL A 1107 0.84 57.66 29.32
C VAL A 1107 -0.69 57.60 29.14
N ALA A 1108 -1.46 58.01 30.14
CA ALA A 1108 -2.92 58.06 30.05
C ALA A 1108 -3.40 59.09 29.01
N ILE A 1109 -2.77 60.26 28.93
CA ILE A 1109 -3.05 61.26 27.89
C ILE A 1109 -2.70 60.71 26.51
N ALA A 1110 -1.53 60.09 26.35
CA ALA A 1110 -1.11 59.49 25.08
C ALA A 1110 -2.08 58.39 24.62
N ALA A 1111 -2.51 57.52 25.54
CA ALA A 1111 -3.50 56.47 25.26
C ALA A 1111 -4.86 57.06 24.86
N LEU A 1112 -5.30 58.14 25.53
CA LEU A 1112 -6.55 58.81 25.19
C LEU A 1112 -6.50 59.49 23.82
N LEU A 1113 -5.40 60.19 23.51
CA LEU A 1113 -5.18 60.80 22.19
C LEU A 1113 -5.13 59.75 21.08
N ASP A 1114 -4.51 58.60 21.33
CA ASP A 1114 -4.46 57.48 20.40
C ASP A 1114 -5.87 56.90 20.14
N VAL A 1115 -6.68 56.76 21.19
CA VAL A 1115 -8.09 56.34 21.08
C VAL A 1115 -8.92 57.34 20.27
N LEU A 1116 -8.74 58.66 20.47
CA LEU A 1116 -9.42 59.68 19.66
C LEU A 1116 -8.97 59.65 18.19
N ARG A 1117 -7.65 59.57 17.95
CA ARG A 1117 -7.08 59.50 16.60
C ARG A 1117 -7.63 58.29 15.85
N THR A 1118 -7.55 57.11 16.47
CA THR A 1118 -7.97 55.85 15.85
C THR A 1118 -9.49 55.78 15.72
N GLY A 1119 -10.24 56.26 16.70
CA GLY A 1119 -11.70 56.22 16.67
C GLY A 1119 -12.36 57.22 15.71
N LEU A 1120 -11.76 58.39 15.45
CA LEU A 1120 -12.32 59.38 14.53
C LEU A 1120 -11.80 59.24 13.09
N LEU A 1121 -10.50 58.94 12.92
CA LEU A 1121 -9.84 58.91 11.61
C LEU A 1121 -9.60 57.49 11.09
N GLY A 1122 -9.55 56.48 11.96
CA GLY A 1122 -9.29 55.08 11.61
C GLY A 1122 -10.53 54.25 11.29
N TYR A 1123 -10.30 52.97 11.03
CA TYR A 1123 -11.33 51.94 10.94
C TYR A 1123 -11.40 51.20 12.29
N PRO A 1124 -12.58 51.07 12.91
CA PRO A 1124 -12.71 50.31 14.14
C PRO A 1124 -12.56 48.81 13.85
N ASP A 1125 -11.38 48.26 14.16
CA ASP A 1125 -11.21 46.83 14.19
C ASP A 1125 -11.93 46.27 15.42
N LEU A 1126 -13.11 45.68 15.20
CA LEU A 1126 -13.92 45.03 16.25
C LEU A 1126 -13.33 43.68 16.68
N LEU A 1127 -12.01 43.52 16.51
CA LEU A 1127 -11.21 42.34 16.82
C LEU A 1127 -11.76 41.13 16.08
N ILE A 1128 -11.94 41.25 14.77
CA ILE A 1128 -12.42 40.13 13.96
C ILE A 1128 -11.28 39.13 13.83
N ALA A 1129 -11.55 37.89 14.24
CA ALA A 1129 -10.58 36.80 14.19
C ALA A 1129 -11.23 35.54 13.61
N GLY A 1130 -10.42 34.53 13.31
CA GLY A 1130 -10.86 33.26 12.74
C GLY A 1130 -10.02 32.88 11.52
N PRO A 1131 -10.14 31.63 11.03
CA PRO A 1131 -9.33 31.15 9.92
C PRO A 1131 -9.48 32.05 8.68
N GLY A 1132 -8.37 32.59 8.18
CA GLY A 1132 -8.35 33.43 6.98
C GLY A 1132 -9.21 34.71 7.03
N SER A 1133 -9.67 35.13 8.21
CA SER A 1133 -10.64 36.21 8.36
C SER A 1133 -10.04 37.47 8.98
N ASN A 1134 -10.47 38.63 8.50
CA ASN A 1134 -10.12 39.96 9.00
C ASN A 1134 -11.30 40.95 8.79
N SER A 1135 -11.09 42.24 9.00
CA SER A 1135 -12.12 43.27 8.87
C SER A 1135 -12.76 43.40 7.47
N HIS A 1136 -12.05 42.97 6.43
CA HIS A 1136 -12.45 43.13 5.02
C HIS A 1136 -12.63 41.80 4.28
N LEU A 1137 -12.14 40.70 4.84
CA LEU A 1137 -12.30 39.36 4.28
C LEU A 1137 -12.86 38.44 5.36
N LEU A 1138 -14.03 37.87 5.13
CA LEU A 1138 -14.67 36.93 6.06
C LEU A 1138 -14.71 35.56 5.40
N SER A 1139 -14.16 34.55 6.06
CA SER A 1139 -14.05 33.19 5.51
C SER A 1139 -14.77 32.18 6.39
N TRP A 1140 -15.66 31.39 5.79
CA TRP A 1140 -16.30 30.24 6.42
C TRP A 1140 -15.86 28.95 5.71
N LEU A 1141 -15.83 27.86 6.46
CA LEU A 1141 -15.61 26.51 5.95
C LEU A 1141 -16.65 25.57 6.56
N ASN A 1142 -17.27 24.77 5.72
CA ASN A 1142 -18.13 23.67 6.09
C ASN A 1142 -17.54 22.37 5.54
N ASP A 1143 -17.59 21.30 6.32
CA ASP A 1143 -16.93 20.04 5.99
C ASP A 1143 -17.64 19.26 4.89
N ARG A 1144 -18.97 19.24 4.92
CA ARG A 1144 -19.79 18.49 3.97
C ARG A 1144 -21.19 19.07 3.78
N PHE A 1145 -21.77 18.76 2.63
CA PHE A 1145 -23.16 19.08 2.32
C PHE A 1145 -23.79 18.04 1.38
N SER A 1146 -25.12 18.00 1.31
CA SER A 1146 -25.87 17.02 0.50
C SER A 1146 -26.37 17.58 -0.83
N GLU A 1147 -27.01 18.75 -0.81
CA GLU A 1147 -27.58 19.37 -2.03
C GLU A 1147 -27.20 20.85 -2.17
N ARG A 1148 -27.02 21.54 -1.05
CA ARG A 1148 -26.73 22.98 -1.00
C ARG A 1148 -25.50 23.27 -0.15
N THR A 1149 -24.68 24.22 -0.60
CA THR A 1149 -23.60 24.76 0.22
C THR A 1149 -24.14 25.46 1.46
N ALA A 1150 -23.28 25.71 2.43
CA ALA A 1150 -23.67 26.28 3.71
C ALA A 1150 -24.10 27.76 3.58
N SER A 1151 -25.06 28.14 4.43
CA SER A 1151 -25.53 29.51 4.51
C SER A 1151 -24.70 30.35 5.48
N ALA A 1152 -24.59 31.64 5.20
CA ALA A 1152 -23.92 32.61 6.06
C ALA A 1152 -24.64 33.96 6.06
N TRP A 1153 -24.46 34.74 7.12
CA TRP A 1153 -24.99 36.08 7.22
C TRP A 1153 -24.01 37.03 7.90
N VAL A 1154 -24.10 38.30 7.51
CA VAL A 1154 -23.28 39.38 8.06
C VAL A 1154 -24.18 40.57 8.36
N LEU A 1155 -24.18 41.00 9.62
CA LEU A 1155 -24.76 42.27 10.04
C LEU A 1155 -23.66 43.32 10.03
N SER A 1156 -23.82 44.35 9.20
CA SER A 1156 -22.88 45.46 9.07
C SER A 1156 -23.57 46.81 9.12
N ALA A 1157 -22.84 47.84 9.50
CA ALA A 1157 -23.29 49.22 9.52
C ALA A 1157 -22.36 50.12 8.69
N PRO A 1158 -22.88 51.19 8.06
CA PRO A 1158 -22.04 52.19 7.40
C PRO A 1158 -21.05 52.85 8.38
N LEU A 1159 -19.81 53.07 7.93
CA LEU A 1159 -18.71 53.64 8.72
C LEU A 1159 -19.04 55.04 9.27
N TRP A 1160 -19.86 55.83 8.57
CA TRP A 1160 -20.26 57.16 9.04
C TRP A 1160 -21.07 57.11 10.35
N LEU A 1161 -21.85 56.04 10.58
CA LEU A 1161 -22.66 55.90 11.80
C LEU A 1161 -21.75 55.75 13.03
N TYR A 1162 -20.68 54.95 12.89
CA TYR A 1162 -19.66 54.81 13.92
C TYR A 1162 -18.92 56.13 14.16
N ARG A 1163 -18.49 56.83 13.11
CA ARG A 1163 -17.82 58.13 13.24
C ARG A 1163 -18.69 59.17 13.92
N GLY A 1164 -20.00 59.19 13.63
CA GLY A 1164 -20.96 60.04 14.33
C GLY A 1164 -21.08 59.71 15.82
N ALA A 1165 -21.14 58.43 16.17
CA ALA A 1165 -21.17 57.98 17.58
C ALA A 1165 -19.86 58.32 18.32
N MET A 1166 -18.70 58.12 17.69
CA MET A 1166 -17.40 58.47 18.27
C MET A 1166 -17.22 59.98 18.43
N LEU A 1167 -17.75 60.79 17.51
CA LEU A 1167 -17.75 62.24 17.65
C LEU A 1167 -18.59 62.69 18.86
N ALA A 1168 -19.81 62.13 19.01
CA ALA A 1168 -20.66 62.41 20.17
C ALA A 1168 -19.97 62.00 21.49
N TRP A 1169 -19.29 60.84 21.49
CA TRP A 1169 -18.50 60.39 22.63
C TRP A 1169 -17.32 61.32 22.94
N ALA A 1170 -16.57 61.77 21.93
CA ALA A 1170 -15.44 62.67 22.09
C ALA A 1170 -15.87 64.03 22.67
N LEU A 1171 -17.04 64.55 22.25
CA LEU A 1171 -17.64 65.77 22.82
C LEU A 1171 -18.02 65.58 24.30
N TRP A 1172 -18.64 64.44 24.65
CA TRP A 1172 -18.93 64.10 26.05
C TRP A 1172 -17.65 63.98 26.89
N LEU A 1173 -16.62 63.34 26.33
CA LEU A 1173 -15.34 63.15 26.99
C LEU A 1173 -14.66 64.49 27.25
N ALA A 1174 -14.64 65.41 26.27
CA ALA A 1174 -14.08 66.75 26.42
C ALA A 1174 -14.73 67.51 27.58
N ALA A 1175 -16.07 67.49 27.68
CA ALA A 1175 -16.80 68.11 28.79
C ALA A 1175 -16.51 67.43 30.15
N SER A 1176 -16.37 66.11 30.17
CA SER A 1176 -16.08 65.33 31.37
C SER A 1176 -14.63 65.52 31.87
N LEU A 1177 -13.68 65.67 30.95
CA LEU A 1177 -12.25 65.79 31.23
C LEU A 1177 -11.93 67.08 31.99
N LEU A 1178 -12.66 68.17 31.74
CA LEU A 1178 -12.55 69.42 32.53
C LEU A 1178 -12.81 69.18 34.03
N ARG A 1179 -13.80 68.34 34.35
CA ARG A 1179 -14.11 67.97 35.74
C ARG A 1179 -13.05 67.03 36.32
N TRP A 1180 -12.59 66.06 35.52
CA TRP A 1180 -11.61 65.08 35.96
C TRP A 1180 -10.22 65.67 36.18
N VAL A 1181 -9.78 66.65 35.39
CA VAL A 1181 -8.50 67.34 35.58
C VAL A 1181 -8.48 68.10 36.90
N ALA A 1182 -9.56 68.83 37.22
CA ALA A 1182 -9.70 69.52 38.51
C ALA A 1182 -9.66 68.54 39.69
N TRP A 1183 -10.37 67.41 39.58
CA TRP A 1183 -10.33 66.34 40.59
C TRP A 1183 -8.95 65.69 40.70
N ALA A 1184 -8.31 65.38 39.58
CA ALA A 1184 -7.00 64.73 39.51
C ALA A 1184 -5.92 65.63 40.13
N TRP A 1185 -5.97 66.93 39.86
CA TRP A 1185 -5.10 67.92 40.49
C TRP A 1185 -5.29 67.95 42.01
N ALA A 1186 -6.53 68.00 42.49
CA ALA A 1186 -6.82 67.93 43.93
C ALA A 1186 -6.35 66.63 44.58
N ALA A 1187 -6.46 65.49 43.88
CA ALA A 1187 -5.97 64.19 44.34
C ALA A 1187 -4.42 64.14 44.36
N PHE A 1188 -3.76 64.71 43.36
CA PHE A 1188 -2.31 64.81 43.25
C PHE A 1188 -1.72 65.72 44.34
N SER A 1189 -2.37 66.86 44.62
CA SER A 1189 -1.94 67.86 45.60
C SER A 1189 -2.35 67.55 47.04
N ALA A 1190 -3.07 66.46 47.31
CA ALA A 1190 -3.55 66.11 48.64
C ALA A 1190 -2.39 65.90 49.64
N GLY A 1191 -2.35 66.71 50.70
CA GLY A 1191 -1.37 66.65 51.79
C GLY A 1191 -0.05 67.40 51.53
N GLU A 1192 0.42 67.47 50.28
CA GLU A 1192 1.52 68.31 49.74
C GLU A 1192 1.89 67.79 48.33
N ALA A 1193 2.00 68.68 47.34
CA ALA A 1193 2.25 68.30 45.94
C ALA A 1193 3.73 67.99 45.63
N TRP A 1194 4.67 68.56 46.39
CA TRP A 1194 6.10 68.25 46.36
C TRP A 1194 6.66 68.43 47.78
N PRO A 1195 7.42 67.46 48.34
CA PRO A 1195 7.91 67.58 49.71
C PRO A 1195 8.96 68.70 49.83
N GLY A 1196 8.62 69.74 50.60
CA GLY A 1196 9.52 70.84 50.93
C GLY A 1196 10.79 70.37 51.66
N ARG A 1197 11.88 71.13 51.52
CA ARG A 1197 13.11 70.91 52.30
C ARG A 1197 12.79 71.36 53.73
N SER A 1198 12.80 70.45 54.70
CA SER A 1198 12.59 70.80 56.11
C SER A 1198 13.79 71.60 56.60
N ASP A 1199 13.65 72.91 56.75
CA ASP A 1199 14.64 73.73 57.44
C ASP A 1199 14.66 73.35 58.93
N THR A 1200 15.86 73.12 59.45
CA THR A 1200 16.11 72.75 60.84
C THR A 1200 15.97 74.03 61.69
N PRO A 1201 15.27 74.04 62.83
CA PRO A 1201 15.10 75.28 63.60
C PRO A 1201 16.44 75.68 64.23
N ALA A 1202 16.92 76.87 63.88
CA ALA A 1202 18.07 77.49 64.52
C ALA A 1202 17.66 78.13 65.86
N THR A 1203 18.46 77.85 66.88
CA THR A 1203 18.41 78.29 68.29
C THR A 1203 18.34 79.81 68.46
N PRO A 1204 17.59 80.36 69.44
CA PRO A 1204 17.63 81.80 69.74
C PRO A 1204 18.85 82.15 70.63
N SER A 1205 19.47 83.31 70.37
CA SER A 1205 20.52 83.96 71.17
C SER A 1205 20.06 85.38 71.57
N PRO A 1206 20.61 85.97 72.65
CA PRO A 1206 19.89 86.82 73.61
C PRO A 1206 19.93 88.34 73.27
N PRO A 1207 19.19 89.20 74.02
CA PRO A 1207 19.03 90.61 73.69
C PRO A 1207 20.13 91.49 74.32
N GLY A 1208 20.58 92.50 73.58
CA GLY A 1208 21.55 93.51 74.05
C GLY A 1208 21.42 94.84 73.31
N GLU A 1209 20.82 95.81 74.00
CA GLU A 1209 21.08 97.25 74.09
C GLU A 1209 21.55 98.10 72.88
N GLY A 1210 20.85 99.23 72.68
CA GLY A 1210 21.50 100.55 72.82
C GLY A 1210 21.71 101.42 71.57
N GLY A 1211 20.74 102.29 71.27
CA GLY A 1211 20.95 103.74 71.34
C GLY A 1211 21.56 104.54 70.17
N ALA A 1212 20.72 105.47 69.67
CA ALA A 1212 21.00 106.89 69.32
C ALA A 1212 21.35 107.30 67.86
N ALA A 1213 20.52 108.26 67.38
CA ALA A 1213 20.60 109.10 66.17
C ALA A 1213 21.63 110.27 66.34
N PRO A 1214 21.85 111.28 65.43
CA PRO A 1214 20.86 112.07 64.62
C PRO A 1214 21.47 112.64 63.28
N PRO A 1215 21.13 113.83 62.68
CA PRO A 1215 19.94 114.71 62.71
C PRO A 1215 19.42 115.25 61.33
N ALA A 1216 18.24 115.93 61.40
CA ALA A 1216 17.76 117.16 60.70
C ALA A 1216 17.54 117.21 59.17
N GLY A 1217 16.55 117.91 58.59
CA GLY A 1217 15.49 118.88 58.99
C GLY A 1217 14.67 119.22 57.71
N SER A 1218 13.52 119.92 57.63
CA SER A 1218 12.67 120.83 58.44
C SER A 1218 11.26 120.79 57.78
N THR A 1219 10.11 121.05 58.40
CA THR A 1219 9.68 122.01 59.45
C THR A 1219 8.62 121.42 60.36
#